data_AF-A0A1G4NR65-F1
#
_entry.id   AF-A0A1G4NR65-F1
#
_cell.length_a   1.000
_cell.length_b   1.000
_cell.length_c   1.000
_cell.angle_alpha   90.00
_cell.angle_beta   90.00
_cell.angle_gamma   90.00
#
_symmetry.space_group_name_H-M   'P 1'
#
loop_
_entity.id
_entity.type
_entity.pdbx_description
1 polymer ?
#
loop_
_entity_poly.entity_id
_entity_poly.type
_entity_poly.pdbx_seq_one_letter_code
_entity_poly.pdbx_strand_id
1 'polypeptide(L)'
;MSVKASGGSPVAQPQLYRTAAISTIIQAEQQDRFLQLGELNQLVAFLNSGNKRLDIANTLTQNANFLVAKAAEKIFTGGSAISYLERPQASFIDNTAKNMSTSKMDVDSMSANSKNVEGSNANNAFFNNTDSIPPGFKPINVSKYGTVRMKKSLRDLDWFLRYLTYAIVAGDPNILSVNIRGLRELIDNACSSAAASVAIREMRKIAVLFFKDDQESTELVVQYFNVVIGEFEAPGYTDILRKRESSDLQGLRLPRIYSEAGSTSQKFVMKTALSSNEKNVVIRACYKQVFERDICQGYSISFSNLESQVKNGQLSIKEFVRSLGKSQIYRQQFFEPFVNSRAVELAFRHFLGRGPSSLEEFQKLFSVVSQRGLAGLVDTLINSNEYADYFGEETVPYLRSLGIEPQECRNWGPQINLFNYSAPFRKVPQFITLFSNYNQALPDQHPYGRGNDPLLIQFGAIFLKDTENPNTNPAPFGKDTRRLLIRQGPGIYNQMSNPQIRPKSPGTLGPKIFKMEPILGNRIGDTNVSRETIINACYLRIFGRKIYEEELLIFKPFESKLRDGSISVRDFIRYLAKSSLFRSLYWEKLYVCKAIEYIHNRLLGRPTYGRQEINQYFDIVYKQNYYHMVDAIIDSAEYDESFNQDTVPYERYLTSSALASRSIKRIPALTSVPSKTSRFVQLGSIQESRSTNSIARRINQGVSAVRDQIVVFKLNPKDHSSLETVLRASYRQIFERDLNPFSLGYELIDLERAFLASELTVQQLIEKLGSSSLYTKEFYQPYPNTQVIELGTKHFLGRAPNNQAEIRYYNQILASQGLKAFISSLVNSKEYQAIFGMNIVPYRRFPTLPAANFPNTERLHQKLVKQNDSIVVPSFKPAEGNQ
;
A
#
# COMPACT_ATOMS: atom_id res chain seq x y z
N MET A 1 -26.24 -10.96 9.51
CA MET A 1 -24.87 -10.62 9.09
C MET A 1 -24.92 -9.31 8.31
N SER A 2 -24.16 -8.28 8.71
CA SER A 2 -24.04 -7.05 7.93
C SER A 2 -23.04 -7.27 6.80
N VAL A 3 -23.41 -6.94 5.57
CA VAL A 3 -22.50 -6.95 4.41
C VAL A 3 -21.59 -5.73 4.54
N LYS A 4 -20.27 -5.94 4.49
CA LYS A 4 -19.27 -4.89 4.76
C LYS A 4 -18.52 -4.41 3.52
N ALA A 5 -18.62 -5.15 2.42
CA ALA A 5 -17.98 -4.84 1.14
C ALA A 5 -18.94 -5.09 -0.02
N SER A 6 -18.69 -4.44 -1.15
CA SER A 6 -19.45 -4.66 -2.38
C SER A 6 -18.51 -4.68 -3.58
N GLY A 7 -18.76 -5.59 -4.51
CA GLY A 7 -18.08 -5.64 -5.80
C GLY A 7 -18.71 -4.75 -6.87
N GLY A 8 -19.74 -3.99 -6.48
CA GLY A 8 -20.58 -3.24 -7.41
C GLY A 8 -21.69 -4.11 -8.01
N SER A 9 -22.73 -3.44 -8.50
CA SER A 9 -23.88 -4.05 -9.18
C SER A 9 -23.95 -3.49 -10.60
N PRO A 10 -23.15 -4.02 -11.55
CA PRO A 10 -23.28 -3.64 -12.95
C PRO A 10 -24.67 -4.01 -13.46
N VAL A 11 -25.18 -3.24 -14.43
CA VAL A 11 -26.46 -3.53 -15.06
C VAL A 11 -26.29 -4.78 -15.91
N ALA A 12 -26.92 -5.87 -15.48
CA ALA A 12 -26.97 -7.12 -16.22
C ALA A 12 -28.42 -7.39 -16.63
N GLN A 13 -28.67 -7.49 -17.93
CA GLN A 13 -29.97 -7.85 -18.47
C GLN A 13 -29.99 -9.35 -18.79
N PRO A 14 -30.90 -10.13 -18.20
CA PRO A 14 -31.02 -11.54 -18.52
C PRO A 14 -31.52 -11.70 -19.95
N GLN A 15 -31.05 -12.74 -20.63
CA GLN A 15 -31.56 -13.07 -21.97
C GLN A 15 -32.97 -13.65 -21.82
N LEU A 16 -33.94 -13.02 -22.47
CA LEU A 16 -35.35 -13.43 -22.39
C LEU A 16 -35.70 -14.44 -23.49
N TYR A 17 -35.38 -14.08 -24.73
CA TYR A 17 -35.65 -14.86 -25.94
C TYR A 17 -34.74 -14.38 -27.08
N ARG A 18 -34.72 -15.11 -28.19
CA ARG A 18 -34.03 -14.70 -29.42
C ARG A 18 -35.04 -14.36 -30.52
N THR A 19 -34.64 -13.49 -31.43
CA THR A 19 -35.37 -13.21 -32.68
C THR A 19 -34.54 -13.70 -33.86
N ALA A 20 -35.19 -13.95 -35.00
CA ALA A 20 -34.50 -14.39 -36.21
C ALA A 20 -33.38 -13.41 -36.58
N ALA A 21 -33.66 -12.11 -36.62
CA ALA A 21 -32.69 -11.06 -36.95
C ALA A 21 -31.55 -10.93 -35.93
N ILE A 22 -31.85 -10.97 -34.62
CA ILE A 22 -30.81 -10.80 -33.59
C ILE A 22 -29.89 -12.02 -33.58
N SER A 23 -30.43 -13.23 -33.76
CA SER A 23 -29.62 -14.44 -33.78
C SER A 23 -28.58 -14.47 -34.91
N THR A 24 -28.93 -14.02 -36.13
CA THR A 24 -27.99 -13.96 -37.25
C THR A 24 -26.89 -12.93 -37.03
N ILE A 25 -27.24 -11.76 -36.50
CA ILE A 25 -26.28 -10.70 -36.18
C ILE A 25 -25.31 -11.15 -35.08
N ILE A 26 -25.82 -11.74 -34.00
CA ILE A 26 -24.99 -12.23 -32.88
C ILE A 26 -24.01 -13.32 -33.34
N GLN A 27 -24.39 -14.18 -34.29
CA GLN A 27 -23.47 -15.20 -34.81
C GLN A 27 -22.27 -14.58 -35.52
N ALA A 28 -22.47 -13.54 -36.32
CA ALA A 28 -21.38 -12.80 -36.96
C ALA A 28 -20.54 -12.03 -35.92
N GLU A 29 -21.20 -11.39 -34.95
CA GLU A 29 -20.56 -10.64 -33.85
C GLU A 29 -19.65 -11.55 -33.00
N GLN A 30 -20.12 -12.71 -32.55
CA GLN A 30 -19.31 -13.65 -31.75
C GLN A 30 -18.03 -14.10 -32.47
N GLN A 31 -18.05 -14.08 -33.80
CA GLN A 31 -16.91 -14.45 -34.63
C GLN A 31 -16.02 -13.26 -35.03
N ASP A 32 -16.37 -12.02 -34.68
CA ASP A 32 -15.75 -10.77 -35.18
C ASP A 32 -15.72 -10.70 -36.71
N ARG A 33 -16.74 -11.26 -37.37
CA ARG A 33 -16.88 -11.24 -38.83
C ARG A 33 -17.84 -10.14 -39.24
N PHE A 34 -17.63 -9.62 -40.44
CA PHE A 34 -18.72 -8.96 -41.15
C PHE A 34 -19.74 -10.00 -41.63
N LEU A 35 -21.00 -9.59 -41.66
CA LEU A 35 -22.12 -10.42 -42.13
C LEU A 35 -21.83 -10.96 -43.52
N GLN A 36 -21.98 -12.28 -43.67
CA GLN A 36 -21.81 -12.95 -44.96
C GLN A 36 -23.06 -12.77 -45.83
N LEU A 37 -22.91 -12.94 -47.14
CA LEU A 37 -24.03 -12.83 -48.08
C LEU A 37 -25.19 -13.78 -47.73
N GLY A 38 -24.90 -14.99 -47.26
CA GLY A 38 -25.92 -15.95 -46.82
C GLY A 38 -26.71 -15.45 -45.60
N GLU A 39 -26.02 -14.90 -44.59
CA GLU A 39 -26.64 -14.33 -43.38
C GLU A 39 -27.45 -13.07 -43.71
N LEU A 40 -26.97 -12.24 -44.65
CA LEU A 40 -27.71 -11.09 -45.19
C LEU A 40 -28.97 -11.51 -45.92
N ASN A 41 -28.89 -12.55 -46.77
CA ASN A 41 -30.05 -13.09 -47.47
C ASN A 41 -31.10 -13.63 -46.49
N GLN A 42 -30.67 -14.26 -45.39
CA GLN A 42 -31.58 -14.71 -44.33
C GLN A 42 -32.29 -13.52 -43.65
N LEU A 43 -31.57 -12.44 -43.38
CA LEU A 43 -32.14 -11.22 -42.79
C LEU A 43 -33.15 -10.57 -43.74
N VAL A 44 -32.78 -10.44 -45.02
CA VAL A 44 -33.67 -9.92 -46.08
C VAL A 44 -34.94 -10.77 -46.21
N ALA A 45 -34.80 -12.10 -46.23
CA ALA A 45 -35.94 -13.01 -46.28
C ALA A 45 -36.88 -12.82 -45.08
N PHE A 46 -36.33 -12.67 -43.87
CA PHE A 46 -37.13 -12.41 -42.68
C PHE A 46 -37.88 -11.07 -42.76
N LEU A 47 -37.20 -9.98 -43.13
CA LEU A 47 -37.81 -8.66 -43.23
C LEU A 47 -38.89 -8.58 -44.31
N ASN A 48 -38.68 -9.23 -45.47
CA ASN A 48 -39.69 -9.29 -46.53
C ASN A 48 -40.97 -10.00 -46.08
N SER A 49 -40.87 -10.98 -45.17
CA SER A 49 -42.03 -11.66 -44.57
C SER A 49 -42.73 -10.85 -43.46
N GLY A 50 -42.24 -9.66 -43.12
CA GLY A 50 -42.68 -8.88 -41.96
C GLY A 50 -44.15 -8.46 -42.00
N ASN A 51 -44.64 -7.94 -43.13
CA ASN A 51 -46.04 -7.50 -43.25
C ASN A 51 -47.02 -8.65 -43.01
N LYS A 52 -46.77 -9.83 -43.60
CA LYS A 52 -47.59 -11.03 -43.39
C LYS A 52 -47.65 -11.42 -41.91
N ARG A 53 -46.51 -11.40 -41.21
CA ARG A 53 -46.44 -11.70 -39.77
C ARG A 53 -47.24 -10.71 -38.92
N LEU A 54 -47.23 -9.43 -39.30
CA LEU A 54 -48.03 -8.40 -38.64
C LEU A 54 -49.53 -8.59 -38.91
N ASP A 55 -49.92 -8.95 -40.14
CA ASP A 55 -51.31 -9.21 -40.50
C ASP A 55 -51.87 -10.43 -39.73
N ILE A 56 -51.07 -11.50 -39.61
CA ILE A 56 -51.40 -12.66 -38.77
C ILE A 56 -51.55 -12.24 -37.30
N ALA A 57 -50.62 -11.44 -36.77
CA ALA A 57 -50.71 -10.98 -35.38
C ALA A 57 -51.95 -10.08 -35.16
N ASN A 58 -52.27 -9.20 -36.11
CA ASN A 58 -53.43 -8.29 -36.04
C ASN A 58 -54.75 -9.05 -36.05
N THR A 59 -54.91 -10.00 -36.96
CA THR A 59 -56.13 -10.83 -37.06
C THR A 59 -56.34 -11.70 -35.82
N LEU A 60 -55.27 -12.32 -35.29
CA LEU A 60 -55.33 -13.10 -34.05
C LEU A 60 -55.62 -12.24 -32.82
N THR A 61 -55.07 -11.02 -32.75
CA THR A 61 -55.31 -10.10 -31.62
C THR A 61 -56.71 -9.50 -31.65
N GLN A 62 -57.24 -9.12 -32.82
CA GLN A 62 -58.62 -8.66 -32.98
C GLN A 62 -59.63 -9.74 -32.57
N ASN A 63 -59.38 -11.00 -32.95
CA ASN A 63 -60.26 -12.14 -32.67
C ASN A 63 -59.93 -12.87 -31.36
N ALA A 64 -59.11 -12.28 -30.49
CA ALA A 64 -58.58 -12.95 -29.32
C ALA A 64 -59.66 -13.36 -28.29
N ASN A 65 -60.68 -12.52 -28.09
CA ASN A 65 -61.80 -12.84 -27.18
C ASN A 65 -62.58 -14.06 -27.68
N PHE A 66 -62.79 -14.16 -28.99
CA PHE A 66 -63.50 -15.27 -29.62
C PHE A 66 -62.72 -16.59 -29.50
N LEU A 67 -61.40 -16.55 -29.77
CA LEU A 67 -60.52 -17.71 -29.64
C LEU A 67 -60.51 -18.26 -28.20
N VAL A 68 -60.33 -17.37 -27.21
CA VAL A 68 -60.32 -17.76 -25.79
C VAL A 68 -61.69 -18.27 -25.35
N ALA A 69 -62.79 -17.63 -25.78
CA ALA A 69 -64.14 -18.06 -25.45
C ALA A 69 -64.44 -19.48 -25.97
N LYS A 70 -64.15 -19.76 -27.25
CA LYS A 70 -64.39 -21.08 -27.86
C LYS A 70 -63.53 -22.18 -27.26
N ALA A 71 -62.28 -21.88 -26.94
CA ALA A 71 -61.41 -22.82 -26.23
C ALA A 71 -61.93 -23.11 -24.82
N ALA A 72 -62.39 -22.07 -24.10
CA ALA A 72 -62.94 -22.20 -22.75
C ALA A 72 -64.27 -22.98 -22.72
N GLU A 73 -65.17 -22.77 -23.68
CA GLU A 73 -66.43 -23.52 -23.83
C GLU A 73 -66.20 -25.03 -23.95
N LYS A 74 -65.08 -25.45 -24.55
CA LYS A 74 -64.77 -26.86 -24.75
C LYS A 74 -64.27 -27.56 -23.48
N ILE A 75 -63.65 -26.82 -22.55
CA ILE A 75 -63.04 -27.37 -21.34
C ILE A 75 -63.85 -27.10 -20.07
N PHE A 76 -64.70 -26.07 -20.06
CA PHE A 76 -65.51 -25.66 -18.91
C PHE A 76 -67.00 -25.90 -19.15
N THR A 77 -67.71 -26.35 -18.11
CA THR A 77 -69.17 -26.54 -18.13
C THR A 77 -69.85 -25.84 -16.95
N GLY A 78 -71.11 -25.43 -17.12
CA GLY A 78 -71.93 -24.90 -16.02
C GLY A 78 -71.79 -23.40 -15.73
N GLY A 79 -71.48 -22.56 -16.74
CA GLY A 79 -71.49 -21.09 -16.62
C GLY A 79 -70.80 -20.37 -17.80
N SER A 80 -70.93 -19.04 -17.86
CA SER A 80 -70.23 -18.22 -18.85
C SER A 80 -68.76 -18.04 -18.46
N ALA A 81 -67.89 -18.85 -19.06
CA ALA A 81 -66.46 -18.85 -18.76
C ALA A 81 -65.81 -17.48 -19.00
N ILE A 82 -66.16 -16.78 -20.09
CA ILE A 82 -65.50 -15.53 -20.51
C ILE A 82 -65.62 -14.38 -19.50
N SER A 83 -66.63 -14.40 -18.62
CA SER A 83 -66.84 -13.38 -17.59
C SER A 83 -65.67 -13.22 -16.60
N TYR A 84 -64.81 -14.23 -16.48
CA TYR A 84 -63.63 -14.23 -15.62
C TYR A 84 -62.35 -13.74 -16.33
N LEU A 85 -62.43 -13.34 -17.61
CA LEU A 85 -61.28 -12.82 -18.34
C LEU A 85 -60.97 -11.38 -17.91
N GLU A 86 -59.76 -11.17 -17.39
CA GLU A 86 -59.27 -9.85 -17.00
C GLU A 86 -58.32 -9.31 -18.08
N ARG A 87 -58.80 -8.37 -18.91
CA ARG A 87 -57.97 -7.53 -19.79
C ARG A 87 -58.29 -6.04 -19.54
N PRO A 88 -57.29 -5.15 -19.39
CA PRO A 88 -55.84 -5.40 -19.37
C PRO A 88 -55.37 -6.06 -18.06
N GLN A 89 -54.35 -6.91 -18.16
CA GLN A 89 -53.70 -7.58 -17.01
C GLN A 89 -52.77 -6.64 -16.23
N ALA A 90 -52.26 -5.59 -16.88
CA ALA A 90 -51.40 -4.60 -16.25
C ALA A 90 -52.27 -3.58 -15.52
N SER A 91 -51.88 -3.20 -14.30
CA SER A 91 -52.59 -2.18 -13.50
C SER A 91 -52.38 -0.74 -14.00
N PHE A 92 -51.84 -0.56 -15.21
CA PHE A 92 -51.60 0.76 -15.79
C PHE A 92 -52.85 1.24 -16.54
N ILE A 93 -53.07 2.55 -16.54
CA ILE A 93 -54.09 3.20 -17.36
C ILE A 93 -53.56 3.21 -18.80
N ASP A 94 -54.11 2.37 -19.68
CA ASP A 94 -53.73 2.36 -21.09
C ASP A 94 -54.16 3.67 -21.77
N ASN A 95 -53.20 4.58 -22.00
CA ASN A 95 -53.44 5.83 -22.73
C ASN A 95 -53.71 5.60 -24.23
N THR A 96 -53.30 4.45 -24.78
CA THR A 96 -53.54 4.06 -26.18
C THR A 96 -54.99 3.65 -26.44
N ALA A 97 -55.68 3.12 -25.44
CA ALA A 97 -57.10 2.74 -25.54
C ALA A 97 -58.04 3.96 -25.68
N LYS A 98 -57.61 5.16 -25.26
CA LYS A 98 -58.39 6.40 -25.42
C LYS A 98 -58.58 6.85 -26.87
N ASN A 99 -57.74 6.40 -27.80
CA ASN A 99 -57.90 6.74 -29.22
C ASN A 99 -58.74 5.72 -30.01
N MET A 100 -59.10 4.58 -29.40
CA MET A 100 -60.06 3.62 -29.96
C MET A 100 -61.44 3.68 -29.26
N SER A 101 -61.58 4.44 -28.18
CA SER A 101 -62.83 4.59 -27.43
C SER A 101 -63.71 5.76 -27.89
N THR A 102 -63.80 6.00 -29.20
CA THR A 102 -64.88 6.79 -29.84
C THR A 102 -65.75 5.92 -30.75
N SER A 103 -65.92 4.64 -30.40
CA SER A 103 -67.04 3.83 -30.86
C SER A 103 -67.60 3.02 -29.69
N LYS A 104 -68.38 3.68 -28.84
CA LYS A 104 -69.45 2.99 -28.11
C LYS A 104 -70.42 2.49 -29.18
N MET A 105 -70.34 1.22 -29.54
CA MET A 105 -71.42 0.52 -30.23
C MET A 105 -71.99 -0.53 -29.28
N ASP A 106 -73.31 -0.49 -29.21
CA ASP A 106 -74.19 -1.20 -28.31
C ASP A 106 -73.97 -2.71 -28.31
N VAL A 107 -73.99 -3.29 -27.11
CA VAL A 107 -73.91 -4.75 -26.87
C VAL A 107 -75.30 -5.41 -27.00
N ASP A 108 -76.31 -4.71 -27.50
CA ASP A 108 -77.71 -5.19 -27.53
C ASP A 108 -78.28 -5.48 -28.94
N SER A 109 -77.44 -5.60 -29.97
CA SER A 109 -77.93 -5.77 -31.36
C SER A 109 -77.12 -6.73 -32.24
N MET A 110 -76.67 -7.87 -31.71
CA MET A 110 -76.11 -8.97 -32.54
C MET A 110 -76.69 -10.36 -32.23
N SER A 111 -77.95 -10.42 -31.76
CA SER A 111 -78.72 -11.67 -31.65
C SER A 111 -79.68 -11.93 -32.83
N ALA A 112 -79.60 -11.15 -33.92
CA ALA A 112 -80.53 -11.27 -35.05
C ALA A 112 -79.80 -11.20 -36.40
N ASN A 113 -78.96 -12.20 -36.68
CA ASN A 113 -78.70 -12.62 -38.07
C ASN A 113 -78.08 -14.03 -38.12
N SER A 114 -78.83 -14.98 -37.57
CA SER A 114 -78.70 -16.39 -37.94
C SER A 114 -79.66 -16.64 -39.12
N LYS A 115 -79.21 -16.36 -40.34
CA LYS A 115 -79.85 -16.89 -41.55
C LYS A 115 -78.93 -17.94 -42.16
N ASN A 116 -79.40 -19.19 -42.06
CA ASN A 116 -79.23 -20.30 -42.98
C ASN A 116 -78.04 -20.26 -43.94
N VAL A 117 -77.04 -21.10 -43.66
CA VAL A 117 -76.32 -21.83 -44.72
C VAL A 117 -76.26 -23.29 -44.30
N GLU A 118 -77.38 -23.96 -44.56
CA GLU A 118 -77.46 -25.41 -44.69
C GLU A 118 -77.23 -25.72 -46.17
N GLY A 119 -76.30 -26.65 -46.47
CA GLY A 119 -76.17 -27.25 -47.80
C GLY A 119 -74.92 -26.89 -48.62
N SER A 120 -73.83 -27.63 -48.42
CA SER A 120 -73.11 -28.28 -49.52
C SER A 120 -72.06 -29.25 -48.98
N ASN A 121 -72.46 -30.51 -48.96
CA ASN A 121 -71.60 -31.68 -48.83
C ASN A 121 -70.83 -31.86 -50.15
N ALA A 122 -69.53 -31.54 -50.15
CA ALA A 122 -68.49 -32.18 -50.97
C ALA A 122 -67.16 -31.42 -50.73
N ASN A 123 -66.21 -32.08 -50.05
CA ASN A 123 -64.79 -31.71 -49.83
C ASN A 123 -64.31 -31.63 -48.36
N ASN A 124 -64.96 -32.35 -47.43
CA ASN A 124 -64.46 -32.55 -46.05
C ASN A 124 -63.54 -33.78 -45.88
N ALA A 125 -62.87 -34.24 -46.94
CA ALA A 125 -62.05 -35.46 -46.88
C ALA A 125 -60.64 -35.26 -46.26
N PHE A 126 -60.18 -34.01 -46.01
CA PHE A 126 -58.82 -33.74 -45.52
C PHE A 126 -58.68 -33.46 -44.02
N PHE A 127 -59.77 -33.33 -43.24
CA PHE A 127 -59.69 -32.74 -41.89
C PHE A 127 -60.24 -33.56 -40.71
N ASN A 128 -60.75 -34.78 -40.91
CA ASN A 128 -61.51 -35.48 -39.86
C ASN A 128 -60.83 -36.68 -39.16
N ASN A 129 -59.56 -36.99 -39.39
CA ASN A 129 -58.95 -38.18 -38.76
C ASN A 129 -57.55 -37.95 -38.17
N THR A 130 -57.38 -37.10 -37.14
CA THR A 130 -56.26 -37.19 -36.15
C THR A 130 -56.36 -36.12 -35.04
N ASP A 131 -57.39 -36.10 -34.20
CA ASP A 131 -57.29 -35.36 -32.92
C ASP A 131 -58.14 -36.06 -31.86
N SER A 132 -57.67 -37.24 -31.45
CA SER A 132 -58.24 -37.98 -30.33
C SER A 132 -58.12 -37.15 -29.05
N ILE A 133 -59.23 -37.04 -28.32
CA ILE A 133 -59.25 -36.48 -26.96
C ILE A 133 -58.23 -37.27 -26.12
N PRO A 134 -57.32 -36.59 -25.38
CA PRO A 134 -56.33 -37.28 -24.55
C PRO A 134 -57.01 -38.20 -23.54
N PRO A 135 -56.46 -39.40 -23.27
CA PRO A 135 -57.01 -40.31 -22.27
C PRO A 135 -57.05 -39.62 -20.91
N GLY A 136 -58.22 -39.57 -20.26
CA GLY A 136 -58.41 -38.94 -18.94
C GLY A 136 -59.01 -37.53 -18.94
N PHE A 137 -59.39 -36.96 -20.08
CA PHE A 137 -60.08 -35.66 -20.14
C PHE A 137 -61.44 -35.70 -19.44
N LYS A 138 -61.67 -34.76 -18.50
CA LYS A 138 -62.98 -34.47 -17.91
C LYS A 138 -63.25 -32.96 -17.96
N PRO A 139 -64.43 -32.52 -18.41
CA PRO A 139 -64.77 -31.10 -18.42
C PRO A 139 -64.85 -30.56 -16.98
N ILE A 140 -64.31 -29.37 -16.76
CA ILE A 140 -64.23 -28.74 -15.44
C ILE A 140 -65.51 -27.93 -15.20
N ASN A 141 -66.18 -28.17 -14.07
CA ASN A 141 -67.36 -27.38 -13.72
C ASN A 141 -66.97 -26.03 -13.09
N VAL A 142 -67.45 -24.92 -13.67
CA VAL A 142 -67.11 -23.55 -13.26
C VAL A 142 -67.42 -23.30 -11.77
N SER A 143 -68.55 -23.79 -11.28
CA SER A 143 -68.99 -23.62 -9.88
C SER A 143 -68.06 -24.29 -8.86
N LYS A 144 -67.54 -25.47 -9.20
CA LYS A 144 -66.63 -26.24 -8.33
C LYS A 144 -65.18 -25.75 -8.40
N TYR A 145 -64.81 -25.12 -9.51
CA TYR A 145 -63.44 -24.68 -9.75
C TYR A 145 -63.09 -23.38 -9.00
N GLY A 146 -64.08 -22.52 -8.80
CA GLY A 146 -63.94 -21.27 -8.06
C GLY A 146 -63.33 -20.13 -8.89
N THR A 147 -63.60 -18.90 -8.48
CA THR A 147 -63.32 -17.69 -9.28
C THR A 147 -61.83 -17.46 -9.52
N VAL A 148 -60.98 -17.66 -8.51
CA VAL A 148 -59.52 -17.44 -8.62
C VAL A 148 -58.86 -18.42 -9.58
N ARG A 149 -59.23 -19.70 -9.55
CA ARG A 149 -58.67 -20.71 -10.46
C ARG A 149 -59.17 -20.48 -11.88
N MET A 150 -60.43 -20.07 -12.02
CA MET A 150 -61.02 -19.72 -13.31
C MET A 150 -60.31 -18.54 -13.98
N LYS A 151 -60.06 -17.47 -13.23
CA LYS A 151 -59.28 -16.31 -13.70
C LYS A 151 -57.87 -16.71 -14.17
N LYS A 152 -57.18 -17.59 -13.44
CA LYS A 152 -55.87 -18.12 -13.84
C LYS A 152 -55.96 -18.89 -15.16
N SER A 153 -56.92 -19.80 -15.30
CA SER A 153 -57.06 -20.60 -16.53
C SER A 153 -57.34 -19.75 -17.77
N LEU A 154 -58.21 -18.74 -17.69
CA LEU A 154 -58.46 -17.85 -18.82
C LEU A 154 -57.28 -16.92 -19.13
N ARG A 155 -56.59 -16.44 -18.08
CA ARG A 155 -55.35 -15.70 -18.26
C ARG A 155 -54.29 -16.53 -18.97
N ASP A 156 -54.16 -17.81 -18.61
CA ASP A 156 -53.16 -18.69 -19.21
C ASP A 156 -53.49 -18.96 -20.69
N LEU A 157 -54.78 -19.15 -21.05
CA LEU A 157 -55.21 -19.20 -22.47
C LEU A 157 -54.89 -17.91 -23.23
N ASP A 158 -55.09 -16.75 -22.59
CA ASP A 158 -54.71 -15.47 -23.16
C ASP A 158 -53.18 -15.33 -23.33
N TRP A 159 -52.39 -15.81 -22.36
CA TRP A 159 -50.93 -15.82 -22.44
C TRP A 159 -50.41 -16.70 -23.57
N PHE A 160 -51.00 -17.89 -23.80
CA PHE A 160 -50.65 -18.72 -24.94
C PHE A 160 -50.85 -17.96 -26.26
N LEU A 161 -52.00 -17.30 -26.44
CA LEU A 161 -52.28 -16.54 -27.65
C LEU A 161 -51.34 -15.34 -27.81
N ARG A 162 -51.09 -14.61 -26.73
CA ARG A 162 -50.23 -13.42 -26.73
C ARG A 162 -48.77 -13.76 -27.01
N TYR A 163 -48.24 -14.81 -26.40
CA TYR A 163 -46.87 -15.24 -26.69
C TYR A 163 -46.75 -15.86 -28.08
N LEU A 164 -47.81 -16.47 -28.59
CA LEU A 164 -47.85 -16.98 -29.96
C LEU A 164 -47.78 -15.83 -30.98
N THR A 165 -48.54 -14.75 -30.79
CA THR A 165 -48.44 -13.58 -31.68
C THR A 165 -47.07 -12.91 -31.57
N TYR A 166 -46.49 -12.83 -30.36
CA TYR A 166 -45.11 -12.34 -30.19
C TYR A 166 -44.08 -13.21 -30.90
N ALA A 167 -44.20 -14.53 -30.84
CA ALA A 167 -43.28 -15.46 -31.50
C ALA A 167 -43.36 -15.37 -33.04
N ILE A 168 -44.57 -15.20 -33.58
CA ILE A 168 -44.78 -15.01 -35.03
C ILE A 168 -44.11 -13.72 -35.50
N VAL A 169 -44.28 -12.62 -34.77
CA VAL A 169 -43.65 -11.33 -35.09
C VAL A 169 -42.13 -11.40 -34.90
N ALA A 170 -41.65 -12.07 -33.86
CA ALA A 170 -40.22 -12.21 -33.55
C ALA A 170 -39.46 -13.12 -34.52
N GLY A 171 -40.14 -13.99 -35.26
CA GLY A 171 -39.52 -14.88 -36.25
C GLY A 171 -38.98 -16.21 -35.72
N ASP A 172 -38.99 -16.42 -34.40
CA ASP A 172 -38.41 -17.60 -33.77
C ASP A 172 -39.33 -18.07 -32.62
N PRO A 173 -39.62 -19.38 -32.49
CA PRO A 173 -40.45 -19.92 -31.42
C PRO A 173 -39.77 -19.96 -30.04
N ASN A 174 -38.55 -19.42 -29.86
CA ASN A 174 -37.83 -19.49 -28.59
C ASN A 174 -38.66 -19.01 -27.38
N ILE A 175 -39.43 -17.92 -27.53
CA ILE A 175 -40.35 -17.39 -26.50
C ILE A 175 -41.32 -18.48 -26.01
N LEU A 176 -41.82 -19.30 -26.92
CA LEU A 176 -42.75 -20.37 -26.62
C LEU A 176 -42.02 -21.53 -25.94
N SER A 177 -40.90 -21.99 -26.52
CA SER A 177 -40.17 -23.13 -25.99
C SER A 177 -39.70 -22.92 -24.55
N VAL A 178 -39.18 -21.74 -24.21
CA VAL A 178 -38.62 -21.47 -22.87
C VAL A 178 -39.70 -21.34 -21.81
N ASN A 179 -40.84 -20.73 -22.16
CA ASN A 179 -41.90 -20.44 -21.18
C ASN A 179 -42.91 -21.57 -21.00
N ILE A 180 -43.04 -22.45 -22.00
CA ILE A 180 -44.04 -23.54 -22.00
C ILE A 180 -43.42 -24.85 -21.53
N ARG A 181 -42.12 -25.08 -21.80
CA ARG A 181 -41.45 -26.30 -21.36
C ARG A 181 -41.50 -26.45 -19.85
N GLY A 182 -41.95 -27.61 -19.36
CA GLY A 182 -42.08 -27.89 -17.93
C GLY A 182 -43.27 -27.22 -17.25
N LEU A 183 -44.03 -26.38 -17.95
CA LEU A 183 -45.24 -25.76 -17.42
C LEU A 183 -46.32 -26.81 -17.11
N ARG A 184 -46.37 -27.90 -17.88
CA ARG A 184 -47.32 -28.99 -17.67
C ARG A 184 -47.22 -29.58 -16.26
N GLU A 185 -46.01 -29.91 -15.80
CA GLU A 185 -45.82 -30.46 -14.45
C GLU A 185 -46.18 -29.46 -13.34
N LEU A 186 -45.99 -28.16 -13.58
CA LEU A 186 -46.38 -27.10 -12.64
C LEU A 186 -47.91 -26.95 -12.56
N ILE A 187 -48.61 -27.09 -13.68
CA ILE A 187 -50.06 -26.95 -13.77
C ILE A 187 -50.80 -28.21 -13.30
N ASP A 188 -50.23 -29.40 -13.49
CA ASP A 188 -50.90 -30.69 -13.21
C ASP A 188 -51.37 -30.82 -11.75
N ASN A 189 -50.68 -30.16 -10.81
CA ASN A 189 -51.08 -30.09 -9.40
C ASN A 189 -52.37 -29.28 -9.16
N ALA A 190 -52.73 -28.37 -10.07
CA ALA A 190 -53.83 -27.42 -9.89
C ALA A 190 -54.97 -27.57 -10.92
N CYS A 191 -54.66 -28.06 -12.13
CA CYS A 191 -55.59 -28.25 -13.23
C CYS A 191 -55.19 -29.49 -14.04
N SER A 192 -56.17 -30.14 -14.69
CA SER A 192 -55.89 -31.28 -15.57
C SER A 192 -55.06 -30.84 -16.78
N SER A 193 -53.85 -31.40 -16.91
CA SER A 193 -52.98 -31.20 -18.09
C SER A 193 -53.67 -31.56 -19.41
N ALA A 194 -54.54 -32.57 -19.41
CA ALA A 194 -55.36 -32.94 -20.57
C ALA A 194 -56.31 -31.83 -21.02
N ALA A 195 -56.88 -31.05 -20.09
CA ALA A 195 -57.75 -29.94 -20.42
C ALA A 195 -56.99 -28.81 -21.13
N ALA A 196 -55.77 -28.49 -20.67
CA ALA A 196 -54.93 -27.49 -21.33
C ALA A 196 -54.54 -27.90 -22.76
N SER A 197 -54.15 -29.16 -23.00
CA SER A 197 -53.84 -29.66 -24.36
C SER A 197 -55.06 -29.57 -25.29
N VAL A 198 -56.25 -29.97 -24.81
CA VAL A 198 -57.50 -29.85 -25.60
C VAL A 198 -57.81 -28.39 -25.93
N ALA A 199 -57.66 -27.47 -24.99
CA ALA A 199 -57.91 -26.04 -25.21
C ALA A 199 -56.97 -25.46 -26.29
N ILE A 200 -55.67 -25.74 -26.22
CA ILE A 200 -54.68 -25.25 -27.19
C ILE A 200 -54.95 -25.84 -28.59
N ARG A 201 -55.30 -27.13 -28.68
CA ARG A 201 -55.69 -27.77 -29.95
C ARG A 201 -56.95 -27.13 -30.55
N GLU A 202 -57.90 -26.72 -29.72
CA GLU A 202 -59.08 -26.00 -30.18
C GLU A 202 -58.76 -24.60 -30.69
N MET A 203 -57.90 -23.86 -29.96
CA MET A 203 -57.41 -22.55 -30.42
C MET A 203 -56.70 -22.67 -31.78
N ARG A 204 -55.87 -23.70 -31.98
CA ARG A 204 -55.24 -23.99 -33.27
C ARG A 204 -56.28 -24.19 -34.38
N LYS A 205 -57.26 -25.08 -34.16
CA LYS A 205 -58.31 -25.38 -35.15
C LYS A 205 -59.04 -24.12 -35.60
N ILE A 206 -59.45 -23.28 -34.65
CA ILE A 206 -60.21 -22.06 -34.93
C ILE A 206 -59.31 -20.99 -35.57
N ALA A 207 -58.08 -20.85 -35.10
CA ALA A 207 -57.13 -19.90 -35.69
C ALA A 207 -56.90 -20.17 -37.18
N VAL A 208 -56.77 -21.44 -37.59
CA VAL A 208 -56.61 -21.82 -39.00
C VAL A 208 -57.83 -21.46 -39.85
N LEU A 209 -59.04 -21.47 -39.28
CA LEU A 209 -60.25 -21.09 -40.03
C LEU A 209 -60.24 -19.61 -40.47
N PHE A 210 -59.52 -18.73 -39.76
CA PHE A 210 -59.42 -17.32 -40.12
C PHE A 210 -58.52 -17.04 -41.33
N PHE A 211 -57.65 -17.97 -41.70
CA PHE A 211 -56.65 -17.77 -42.76
C PHE A 211 -56.86 -18.68 -43.97
N LYS A 212 -58.05 -19.27 -44.16
CA LYS A 212 -58.31 -20.23 -45.25
C LYS A 212 -57.93 -19.73 -46.65
N ASP A 213 -57.96 -18.41 -46.86
CA ASP A 213 -57.66 -17.78 -48.14
C ASP A 213 -56.16 -17.58 -48.40
N ASP A 214 -55.30 -17.64 -47.36
CA ASP A 214 -53.84 -17.46 -47.47
C ASP A 214 -53.07 -18.66 -46.93
N GLN A 215 -52.60 -19.50 -47.86
CA GLN A 215 -51.92 -20.75 -47.55
C GLN A 215 -50.61 -20.53 -46.78
N GLU A 216 -49.81 -19.50 -47.09
CA GLU A 216 -48.55 -19.24 -46.40
C GLU A 216 -48.78 -18.82 -44.93
N SER A 217 -49.78 -17.99 -44.69
CA SER A 217 -50.18 -17.57 -43.34
C SER A 217 -50.72 -18.75 -42.53
N THR A 218 -51.51 -19.65 -43.15
CA THR A 218 -51.97 -20.87 -42.46
C THR A 218 -50.80 -21.76 -42.04
N GLU A 219 -49.81 -21.94 -42.92
CA GLU A 219 -48.65 -22.78 -42.63
C GLU A 219 -47.85 -22.22 -41.44
N LEU A 220 -47.56 -20.92 -41.45
CA LEU A 220 -46.88 -20.25 -40.33
C LEU A 220 -47.64 -20.44 -39.02
N VAL A 221 -48.94 -20.15 -39.00
CA VAL A 221 -49.77 -20.30 -37.79
C VAL A 221 -49.75 -21.74 -37.29
N VAL A 222 -49.92 -22.73 -38.18
CA VAL A 222 -49.86 -24.16 -37.83
C VAL A 222 -48.50 -24.54 -37.25
N GLN A 223 -47.39 -24.09 -37.86
CA GLN A 223 -46.04 -24.35 -37.35
C GLN A 223 -45.87 -23.87 -35.91
N TYR A 224 -46.24 -22.61 -35.61
CA TYR A 224 -46.10 -22.07 -34.25
C TYR A 224 -47.03 -22.74 -33.23
N PHE A 225 -48.28 -23.04 -33.57
CA PHE A 225 -49.18 -23.79 -32.69
C PHE A 225 -48.69 -25.21 -32.41
N ASN A 226 -48.08 -25.88 -33.40
CA ASN A 226 -47.50 -27.20 -33.20
C ASN A 226 -46.32 -27.15 -32.22
N VAL A 227 -45.52 -26.08 -32.22
CA VAL A 227 -44.47 -25.88 -31.21
C VAL A 227 -45.08 -25.71 -29.81
N VAL A 228 -46.12 -24.90 -29.65
CA VAL A 228 -46.83 -24.74 -28.35
C VAL A 228 -47.29 -26.09 -27.81
N ILE A 229 -47.96 -26.89 -28.64
CA ILE A 229 -48.49 -28.19 -28.25
C ILE A 229 -47.35 -29.17 -27.93
N GLY A 230 -46.34 -29.24 -28.80
CA GLY A 230 -45.20 -30.13 -28.64
C GLY A 230 -44.40 -29.85 -27.37
N GLU A 231 -44.13 -28.57 -27.07
CA GLU A 231 -43.37 -28.18 -25.87
C GLU A 231 -44.17 -28.33 -24.58
N PHE A 232 -45.51 -28.20 -24.64
CA PHE A 232 -46.37 -28.44 -23.48
C PHE A 232 -46.49 -29.93 -23.15
N GLU A 233 -46.54 -30.81 -24.15
CA GLU A 233 -46.64 -32.26 -23.93
C GLU A 233 -45.30 -32.91 -23.55
N ALA A 234 -44.19 -32.24 -23.86
CA ALA A 234 -42.86 -32.71 -23.52
C ALA A 234 -42.54 -32.52 -22.02
N PRO A 235 -41.76 -33.44 -21.42
CA PRO A 235 -41.37 -33.32 -20.02
C PRO A 235 -40.43 -32.14 -19.78
N GLY A 236 -40.53 -31.54 -18.60
CA GLY A 236 -39.58 -30.54 -18.12
C GLY A 236 -38.13 -31.02 -18.18
N TYR A 237 -37.22 -30.09 -18.45
CA TYR A 237 -35.79 -30.39 -18.46
C TYR A 237 -35.24 -30.64 -17.07
N THR A 238 -34.18 -31.45 -16.99
CA THR A 238 -33.39 -31.59 -15.77
C THR A 238 -32.54 -30.34 -15.52
N ASP A 239 -32.48 -29.90 -14.27
CA ASP A 239 -31.64 -28.78 -13.85
C ASP A 239 -30.16 -29.04 -14.11
N ILE A 240 -29.45 -27.97 -14.50
CA ILE A 240 -27.99 -27.97 -14.66
C ILE A 240 -27.38 -27.86 -13.26
N LEU A 241 -26.65 -28.88 -12.85
CA LEU A 241 -25.93 -28.91 -11.57
C LEU A 241 -24.47 -28.56 -11.78
N ARG A 242 -23.97 -27.59 -11.01
CA ARG A 242 -22.57 -27.21 -10.93
C ARG A 242 -21.97 -27.76 -9.65
N LYS A 243 -21.37 -28.93 -9.74
CA LYS A 243 -20.60 -29.55 -8.66
C LYS A 243 -19.20 -28.94 -8.61
N ARG A 244 -18.60 -28.95 -7.42
CA ARG A 244 -17.27 -28.39 -7.18
C ARG A 244 -16.41 -29.43 -6.49
N GLU A 245 -15.11 -29.41 -6.78
CA GLU A 245 -14.18 -30.40 -6.26
C GLU A 245 -13.63 -30.02 -4.89
N SER A 246 -13.38 -28.72 -4.67
CA SER A 246 -12.82 -28.22 -3.42
C SER A 246 -13.92 -27.72 -2.47
N SER A 247 -13.65 -27.83 -1.17
CA SER A 247 -14.61 -27.55 -0.10
C SER A 247 -14.94 -26.06 0.08
N ASP A 248 -14.05 -25.17 -0.36
CA ASP A 248 -14.20 -23.72 -0.33
C ASP A 248 -15.14 -23.17 -1.41
N LEU A 249 -15.39 -23.98 -2.45
CA LEU A 249 -16.27 -23.67 -3.56
C LEU A 249 -17.69 -24.15 -3.25
N GLN A 250 -18.68 -23.28 -3.47
CA GLN A 250 -20.08 -23.67 -3.35
C GLN A 250 -20.62 -24.32 -4.64
N GLY A 251 -21.39 -25.38 -4.49
CA GLY A 251 -22.19 -25.98 -5.56
C GLY A 251 -23.45 -25.16 -5.84
N LEU A 252 -23.87 -25.11 -7.11
CA LEU A 252 -25.04 -24.34 -7.53
C LEU A 252 -25.91 -25.14 -8.52
N ARG A 253 -27.16 -24.70 -8.70
CA ARG A 253 -28.09 -25.26 -9.68
C ARG A 253 -28.72 -24.16 -10.54
N LEU A 254 -29.03 -24.47 -11.79
CA LEU A 254 -29.74 -23.59 -12.72
C LEU A 254 -30.82 -24.38 -13.47
N PRO A 255 -32.07 -23.88 -13.53
CA PRO A 255 -33.07 -24.44 -14.44
C PRO A 255 -32.59 -24.34 -15.88
N ARG A 256 -32.58 -25.46 -16.61
CA ARG A 256 -32.02 -25.51 -17.96
C ARG A 256 -32.69 -24.54 -18.94
N ILE A 257 -34.00 -24.32 -18.78
CA ILE A 257 -34.76 -23.32 -19.56
C ILE A 257 -34.15 -21.90 -19.48
N TYR A 258 -33.52 -21.54 -18.36
CA TYR A 258 -32.86 -20.24 -18.20
C TYR A 258 -31.59 -20.14 -19.05
N SER A 259 -30.90 -21.25 -19.29
CA SER A 259 -29.72 -21.30 -20.16
C SER A 259 -30.06 -21.35 -21.64
N GLU A 260 -31.21 -21.92 -21.98
CA GLU A 260 -31.69 -22.00 -23.37
C GLU A 260 -32.38 -20.69 -23.82
N ALA A 261 -32.74 -19.83 -22.87
CA ALA A 261 -33.26 -18.50 -23.13
C ALA A 261 -32.22 -17.63 -23.86
N GLY A 262 -32.61 -17.08 -25.00
CA GLY A 262 -31.76 -16.21 -25.82
C GLY A 262 -30.87 -16.94 -26.82
N SER A 263 -29.69 -16.38 -27.07
CA SER A 263 -28.73 -16.86 -28.07
C SER A 263 -27.63 -17.66 -27.39
N THR A 264 -27.42 -18.90 -27.82
CA THR A 264 -26.36 -19.74 -27.28
C THR A 264 -24.98 -19.23 -27.72
N SER A 265 -24.02 -19.25 -26.80
CA SER A 265 -22.62 -18.99 -27.13
C SER A 265 -22.06 -20.15 -27.95
N GLN A 266 -21.49 -19.87 -29.12
CA GLN A 266 -20.85 -20.90 -29.93
C GLN A 266 -19.62 -21.49 -29.24
N LYS A 267 -19.48 -22.82 -29.29
CA LYS A 267 -18.31 -23.54 -28.79
C LYS A 267 -17.49 -24.04 -29.97
N PHE A 268 -16.20 -23.70 -29.97
CA PHE A 268 -15.28 -24.08 -31.04
C PHE A 268 -14.53 -25.34 -30.63
N VAL A 269 -14.58 -26.36 -31.48
CA VAL A 269 -13.94 -27.66 -31.24
C VAL A 269 -12.96 -27.94 -32.38
N MET A 270 -11.75 -28.37 -32.03
CA MET A 270 -10.73 -28.74 -33.01
C MET A 270 -10.77 -30.24 -33.28
N LYS A 271 -11.02 -30.64 -34.54
CA LYS A 271 -10.89 -32.02 -35.00
C LYS A 271 -10.01 -32.11 -36.24
N THR A 272 -9.34 -33.24 -36.44
CA THR A 272 -8.40 -33.46 -37.55
C THR A 272 -9.08 -33.42 -38.92
N ALA A 273 -10.34 -33.87 -39.01
CA ALA A 273 -11.13 -33.95 -40.24
C ALA A 273 -11.83 -32.64 -40.66
N LEU A 274 -11.64 -31.54 -39.92
CA LEU A 274 -12.28 -30.26 -40.26
C LEU A 274 -11.68 -29.61 -41.51
N SER A 275 -12.48 -28.80 -42.19
CA SER A 275 -12.02 -27.97 -43.30
C SER A 275 -10.96 -26.96 -42.84
N SER A 276 -10.12 -26.50 -43.76
CA SER A 276 -9.09 -25.48 -43.45
C SER A 276 -9.71 -24.20 -42.88
N ASN A 277 -10.89 -23.81 -43.39
CA ASN A 277 -11.63 -22.65 -42.92
C ASN A 277 -12.11 -22.82 -41.46
N GLU A 278 -12.71 -23.95 -41.13
CA GLU A 278 -13.16 -24.23 -39.75
C GLU A 278 -11.97 -24.27 -38.79
N LYS A 279 -10.86 -24.92 -39.18
CA LYS A 279 -9.63 -24.93 -38.37
C LYS A 279 -9.12 -23.51 -38.11
N ASN A 280 -9.15 -22.63 -39.12
CA ASN A 280 -8.76 -21.24 -38.96
C ASN A 280 -9.71 -20.47 -38.02
N VAL A 281 -11.02 -20.73 -38.07
CA VAL A 281 -12.00 -20.11 -37.14
C VAL A 281 -11.73 -20.54 -35.70
N VAL A 282 -11.44 -21.82 -35.46
CA VAL A 282 -11.09 -22.34 -34.13
C VAL A 282 -9.83 -21.67 -33.59
N ILE A 283 -8.78 -21.54 -34.40
CA ILE A 283 -7.53 -20.88 -34.00
C ILE A 283 -7.75 -19.39 -33.69
N ARG A 284 -8.52 -18.69 -34.51
CA ARG A 284 -8.89 -17.29 -34.23
C ARG A 284 -9.67 -17.17 -32.92
N ALA A 285 -10.59 -18.10 -32.65
CA ALA A 285 -11.28 -18.14 -31.37
C ALA A 285 -10.33 -18.34 -30.18
N CYS A 286 -9.28 -19.17 -30.31
CA CYS A 286 -8.23 -19.29 -29.29
C CYS A 286 -7.51 -17.96 -29.04
N TYR A 287 -7.15 -17.22 -30.10
CA TYR A 287 -6.49 -15.92 -29.95
C TYR A 287 -7.39 -14.92 -29.24
N LYS A 288 -8.67 -14.86 -29.62
CA LYS A 288 -9.66 -14.00 -28.95
C LYS A 288 -9.84 -14.34 -27.48
N GLN A 289 -9.87 -15.61 -27.13
CA GLN A 289 -9.99 -16.03 -25.73
C GLN A 289 -8.73 -15.69 -24.91
N VAL A 290 -7.54 -16.09 -25.39
CA VAL A 290 -6.29 -15.97 -24.63
C VAL A 290 -5.77 -14.53 -24.58
N PHE A 291 -5.88 -13.77 -25.68
CA PHE A 291 -5.37 -12.40 -25.78
C PHE A 291 -6.46 -11.32 -25.71
N GLU A 292 -7.71 -11.71 -25.47
CA GLU A 292 -8.92 -10.86 -25.46
C GLU A 292 -9.31 -10.25 -26.80
N ARG A 293 -8.49 -10.44 -27.84
CA ARG A 293 -8.64 -9.89 -29.19
C ARG A 293 -7.89 -10.74 -30.20
N ASP A 294 -8.23 -10.58 -31.48
CA ASP A 294 -7.48 -11.23 -32.55
C ASP A 294 -6.16 -10.47 -32.84
N ILE A 295 -5.06 -11.01 -32.34
CA ILE A 295 -3.70 -10.48 -32.54
C ILE A 295 -3.17 -10.70 -33.96
N CYS A 296 -3.67 -11.71 -34.67
CA CYS A 296 -3.25 -12.00 -36.03
C CYS A 296 -3.77 -10.92 -36.97
N GLN A 297 -5.04 -10.56 -36.84
CA GLN A 297 -5.64 -9.51 -37.66
C GLN A 297 -5.16 -8.10 -37.26
N GLY A 298 -5.02 -7.83 -35.96
CA GLY A 298 -4.66 -6.49 -35.48
C GLY A 298 -3.20 -6.10 -35.67
N TYR A 299 -2.27 -7.05 -35.50
CA TYR A 299 -0.83 -6.76 -35.45
C TYR A 299 0.02 -7.68 -36.34
N SER A 300 -0.59 -8.56 -37.14
CA SER A 300 0.11 -9.55 -37.97
C SER A 300 1.03 -10.51 -37.20
N ILE A 301 0.70 -10.78 -35.93
CA ILE A 301 1.42 -11.73 -35.09
C ILE A 301 0.83 -13.11 -35.31
N SER A 302 1.67 -14.09 -35.69
CA SER A 302 1.25 -15.49 -35.89
C SER A 302 2.18 -16.47 -35.19
N PHE A 303 1.62 -17.63 -34.82
CA PHE A 303 2.37 -18.73 -34.22
C PHE A 303 2.41 -19.92 -35.18
N SER A 304 3.03 -19.72 -36.36
CA SER A 304 2.98 -20.66 -37.49
C SER A 304 3.28 -22.12 -37.12
N ASN A 305 4.31 -22.36 -36.31
CA ASN A 305 4.69 -23.71 -35.87
C ASN A 305 3.58 -24.37 -35.04
N LEU A 306 3.04 -23.64 -34.05
CA LEU A 306 1.99 -24.15 -33.17
C LEU A 306 0.67 -24.35 -33.93
N GLU A 307 0.31 -23.43 -34.82
CA GLU A 307 -0.87 -23.55 -35.66
C GLU A 307 -0.81 -24.79 -36.56
N SER A 308 0.36 -25.06 -37.16
CA SER A 308 0.56 -26.23 -38.03
C SER A 308 0.44 -27.53 -37.25
N GLN A 309 1.04 -27.59 -36.06
CA GLN A 309 0.95 -28.76 -35.18
C GLN A 309 -0.49 -29.05 -34.74
N VAL A 310 -1.26 -28.01 -34.39
CA VAL A 310 -2.68 -28.15 -34.02
C VAL A 310 -3.54 -28.53 -35.21
N LYS A 311 -3.31 -27.93 -36.38
CA LYS A 311 -4.03 -28.28 -37.63
C LYS A 311 -3.83 -29.74 -38.02
N ASN A 312 -2.66 -30.30 -37.74
CA ASN A 312 -2.31 -31.68 -37.99
C ASN A 312 -2.74 -32.64 -36.86
N GLY A 313 -3.20 -32.12 -35.71
CA GLY A 313 -3.57 -32.92 -34.55
C GLY A 313 -2.38 -33.47 -33.75
N GLN A 314 -1.17 -32.95 -33.96
CA GLN A 314 0.01 -33.29 -33.15
C GLN A 314 -0.08 -32.67 -31.74
N LEU A 315 -0.70 -31.49 -31.64
CA LEU A 315 -1.03 -30.84 -30.38
C LEU A 315 -2.55 -30.78 -30.23
N SER A 316 -3.03 -31.04 -29.02
CA SER A 316 -4.44 -30.79 -28.66
C SER A 316 -4.69 -29.29 -28.46
N ILE A 317 -5.95 -28.86 -28.40
CA ILE A 317 -6.26 -27.44 -28.16
C ILE A 317 -5.81 -27.01 -26.76
N LYS A 318 -5.84 -27.94 -25.80
CA LYS A 318 -5.36 -27.72 -24.44
C LYS A 318 -3.86 -27.41 -24.43
N GLU A 319 -3.07 -28.16 -25.20
CA GLU A 319 -1.63 -27.93 -25.32
C GLU A 319 -1.31 -26.67 -26.12
N PHE A 320 -2.11 -26.38 -27.14
CA PHE A 320 -2.03 -25.11 -27.86
C PHE A 320 -2.23 -23.93 -26.91
N VAL A 321 -3.32 -23.92 -26.14
CA VAL A 321 -3.61 -22.87 -25.14
C VAL A 321 -2.49 -22.78 -24.09
N ARG A 322 -1.93 -23.92 -23.65
CA ARG A 322 -0.77 -23.96 -22.74
C ARG A 322 0.45 -23.27 -23.34
N SER A 323 0.77 -23.57 -24.60
CA SER A 323 1.92 -22.97 -25.31
C SER A 323 1.73 -21.47 -25.53
N LEU A 324 0.50 -21.02 -25.85
CA LEU A 324 0.16 -19.61 -25.96
C LEU A 324 0.32 -18.88 -24.62
N GLY A 325 -0.15 -19.47 -23.52
CA GLY A 325 -0.02 -18.89 -22.18
C GLY A 325 1.44 -18.78 -21.68
N LYS A 326 2.33 -19.66 -22.15
CA LYS A 326 3.77 -19.61 -21.87
C LYS A 326 4.57 -18.75 -22.84
N SER A 327 3.93 -18.23 -23.89
CA SER A 327 4.61 -17.42 -24.90
C SER A 327 5.13 -16.10 -24.33
N GLN A 328 6.19 -15.57 -24.97
CA GLN A 328 6.71 -14.24 -24.64
C GLN A 328 5.67 -13.14 -24.85
N ILE A 329 4.80 -13.30 -25.86
CA ILE A 329 3.75 -12.34 -26.20
C ILE A 329 2.71 -12.25 -25.09
N TYR A 330 2.28 -13.40 -24.55
CA TYR A 330 1.36 -13.41 -23.42
C TYR A 330 1.98 -12.77 -22.17
N ARG A 331 3.26 -13.09 -21.90
CA ARG A 331 4.00 -12.50 -20.78
C ARG A 331 4.10 -10.97 -20.88
N GLN A 332 4.47 -10.44 -22.04
CA GLN A 332 4.58 -8.99 -22.27
C GLN A 332 3.24 -8.26 -22.11
N GLN A 333 2.14 -8.89 -22.52
CA GLN A 333 0.82 -8.24 -22.47
C GLN A 333 0.13 -8.38 -21.10
N PHE A 334 0.18 -9.56 -20.47
CA PHE A 334 -0.67 -9.91 -19.33
C PHE A 334 0.08 -10.24 -18.03
N PHE A 335 1.41 -10.28 -18.05
CA PHE A 335 2.22 -10.54 -16.84
C PHE A 335 3.09 -9.33 -16.45
N GLU A 336 3.94 -8.84 -17.35
CA GLU A 336 4.91 -7.75 -17.07
C GLU A 336 4.27 -6.41 -16.65
N PRO A 337 3.17 -5.93 -17.26
CA PRO A 337 2.57 -4.65 -16.87
C PRO A 337 1.68 -4.75 -15.62
N PHE A 338 1.63 -5.91 -14.96
CA PHE A 338 0.72 -6.18 -13.85
C PHE A 338 1.44 -6.70 -12.60
N VAL A 339 0.82 -6.47 -11.45
CA VAL A 339 1.22 -7.12 -10.19
C VAL A 339 0.81 -8.60 -10.25
N ASN A 340 1.56 -9.49 -9.61
CA ASN A 340 1.23 -10.93 -9.50
C ASN A 340 -0.24 -11.18 -9.12
N SER A 341 -0.80 -10.39 -8.19
CA SER A 341 -2.20 -10.49 -7.79
C SER A 341 -3.17 -10.28 -8.97
N ARG A 342 -2.90 -9.29 -9.82
CA ARG A 342 -3.73 -8.99 -10.99
C ARG A 342 -3.49 -9.99 -12.12
N ALA A 343 -2.26 -10.45 -12.30
CA ALA A 343 -1.92 -11.49 -13.27
C ALA A 343 -2.69 -12.80 -13.01
N VAL A 344 -2.87 -13.19 -11.73
CA VAL A 344 -3.71 -14.35 -11.36
C VAL A 344 -5.16 -14.15 -11.82
N GLU A 345 -5.76 -12.99 -11.54
CA GLU A 345 -7.16 -12.70 -11.91
C GLU A 345 -7.38 -12.74 -13.43
N LEU A 346 -6.42 -12.22 -14.21
CA LEU A 346 -6.47 -12.27 -15.67
C LEU A 346 -6.27 -13.71 -16.16
N ALA A 347 -5.34 -14.48 -15.61
CA ALA A 347 -5.14 -15.87 -15.99
C ALA A 347 -6.43 -16.71 -15.82
N PHE A 348 -7.20 -16.48 -14.76
CA PHE A 348 -8.53 -17.08 -14.55
C PHE A 348 -9.49 -16.76 -15.70
N ARG A 349 -9.53 -15.50 -16.14
CA ARG A 349 -10.35 -15.05 -17.28
C ARG A 349 -9.95 -15.80 -18.56
N HIS A 350 -8.66 -15.84 -18.88
CA HIS A 350 -8.17 -16.37 -20.14
C HIS A 350 -8.28 -17.90 -20.23
N PHE A 351 -7.84 -18.62 -19.20
CA PHE A 351 -7.72 -20.08 -19.25
C PHE A 351 -8.94 -20.82 -18.74
N LEU A 352 -9.66 -20.25 -17.76
CA LEU A 352 -10.84 -20.87 -17.17
C LEU A 352 -12.15 -20.15 -17.53
N GLY A 353 -12.10 -18.98 -18.16
CA GLY A 353 -13.31 -18.25 -18.56
C GLY A 353 -14.17 -17.79 -17.39
N ARG A 354 -13.64 -17.66 -16.17
CA ARG A 354 -14.36 -17.16 -14.98
C ARG A 354 -13.46 -16.31 -14.09
N GLY A 355 -14.03 -15.66 -13.08
CA GLY A 355 -13.25 -15.04 -12.00
C GLY A 355 -12.86 -16.04 -10.90
N PRO A 356 -11.85 -15.72 -10.07
CA PRO A 356 -11.66 -16.38 -8.79
C PRO A 356 -12.95 -16.37 -7.97
N SER A 357 -13.17 -17.43 -7.23
CA SER A 357 -14.40 -17.63 -6.47
C SER A 357 -14.20 -17.35 -4.98
N SER A 358 -13.13 -17.88 -4.39
CA SER A 358 -12.83 -17.83 -2.95
C SER A 358 -11.47 -17.15 -2.68
N LEU A 359 -11.26 -16.81 -1.40
CA LEU A 359 -9.98 -16.31 -0.93
C LEU A 359 -8.89 -17.40 -0.93
N GLU A 360 -9.24 -18.63 -0.53
CA GLU A 360 -8.29 -19.75 -0.46
C GLU A 360 -7.81 -20.18 -1.85
N GLU A 361 -8.72 -20.22 -2.84
CA GLU A 361 -8.39 -20.47 -4.24
C GLU A 361 -7.35 -19.45 -4.75
N PHE A 362 -7.58 -18.17 -4.45
CA PHE A 362 -6.65 -17.11 -4.82
C PHE A 362 -5.29 -17.28 -4.14
N GLN A 363 -5.25 -17.56 -2.83
CA GLN A 363 -3.99 -17.76 -2.08
C GLN A 363 -3.18 -18.94 -2.63
N LYS A 364 -3.84 -20.06 -2.94
CA LYS A 364 -3.21 -21.24 -3.54
C LYS A 364 -2.49 -20.88 -4.82
N LEU A 365 -3.17 -20.24 -5.77
CA LEU A 365 -2.57 -19.88 -7.06
C LEU A 365 -1.56 -18.75 -6.94
N PHE A 366 -1.78 -17.78 -6.04
CA PHE A 366 -0.81 -16.73 -5.77
C PHE A 366 0.52 -17.28 -5.24
N SER A 367 0.48 -18.33 -4.39
CA SER A 367 1.68 -19.02 -3.93
C SER A 367 2.45 -19.68 -5.08
N VAL A 368 1.74 -20.28 -6.04
CA VAL A 368 2.33 -20.90 -7.24
C VAL A 368 3.00 -19.84 -8.12
N VAL A 369 2.35 -18.70 -8.38
CA VAL A 369 2.95 -17.61 -9.17
C VAL A 369 4.22 -17.10 -8.50
N SER A 370 4.18 -16.92 -7.18
CA SER A 370 5.30 -16.36 -6.43
C SER A 370 6.52 -17.28 -6.42
N GLN A 371 6.31 -18.61 -6.47
CA GLN A 371 7.39 -19.60 -6.45
C GLN A 371 7.87 -20.01 -7.85
N ARG A 372 6.95 -20.24 -8.79
CA ARG A 372 7.22 -20.86 -10.11
C ARG A 372 7.01 -19.91 -11.30
N GLY A 373 6.61 -18.66 -11.04
CA GLY A 373 6.33 -17.67 -12.06
C GLY A 373 5.13 -18.01 -12.96
N LEU A 374 5.08 -17.37 -14.13
CA LEU A 374 3.98 -17.48 -15.10
C LEU A 374 3.79 -18.91 -15.62
N ALA A 375 4.88 -19.61 -15.98
CA ALA A 375 4.79 -20.95 -16.54
C ALA A 375 4.14 -21.94 -15.55
N GLY A 376 4.53 -21.86 -14.27
CA GLY A 376 3.92 -22.66 -13.21
C GLY A 376 2.43 -22.36 -13.03
N LEU A 377 2.01 -21.09 -13.12
CA LEU A 377 0.60 -20.71 -13.04
C LEU A 377 -0.23 -21.34 -14.16
N VAL A 378 0.21 -21.17 -15.40
CA VAL A 378 -0.48 -21.67 -16.60
C VAL A 378 -0.61 -23.20 -16.52
N ASP A 379 0.46 -23.90 -16.12
CA ASP A 379 0.42 -25.35 -15.95
C ASP A 379 -0.58 -25.77 -14.86
N THR A 380 -0.62 -25.08 -13.72
CA THR A 380 -1.58 -25.42 -12.67
C THR A 380 -3.04 -25.21 -13.06
N LEU A 381 -3.34 -24.19 -13.86
CA LEU A 381 -4.70 -23.92 -14.32
C LEU A 381 -5.15 -24.94 -15.37
N ILE A 382 -4.30 -25.23 -16.35
CA ILE A 382 -4.65 -26.13 -17.47
C ILE A 382 -4.65 -27.60 -17.04
N ASN A 383 -3.82 -27.97 -16.05
CA ASN A 383 -3.80 -29.33 -15.50
C ASN A 383 -4.85 -29.54 -14.39
N SER A 384 -5.70 -28.54 -14.12
CA SER A 384 -6.82 -28.71 -13.18
C SER A 384 -7.89 -29.62 -13.77
N ASN A 385 -8.55 -30.40 -12.92
CA ASN A 385 -9.69 -31.22 -13.34
C ASN A 385 -10.84 -30.35 -13.82
N GLU A 386 -11.05 -29.16 -13.23
CA GLU A 386 -12.05 -28.20 -13.71
C GLU A 386 -11.83 -27.84 -15.20
N TYR A 387 -10.58 -27.65 -15.63
CA TYR A 387 -10.31 -27.40 -17.04
C TYR A 387 -10.72 -28.60 -17.91
N ALA A 388 -10.39 -29.82 -17.47
CA ALA A 388 -10.73 -31.05 -18.18
C ALA A 388 -12.26 -31.27 -18.27
N ASP A 389 -13.00 -30.98 -17.20
CA ASP A 389 -14.46 -31.17 -17.15
C ASP A 389 -15.20 -30.21 -18.09
N TYR A 390 -14.77 -28.95 -18.17
CA TYR A 390 -15.46 -27.93 -18.96
C TYR A 390 -15.03 -27.89 -20.43
N PHE A 391 -13.74 -28.11 -20.70
CA PHE A 391 -13.17 -27.91 -22.05
C PHE A 391 -12.61 -29.20 -22.66
N GLY A 392 -12.22 -30.17 -21.83
CA GLY A 392 -11.49 -31.34 -22.28
C GLY A 392 -10.18 -30.96 -22.98
N GLU A 393 -9.87 -31.65 -24.09
CA GLU A 393 -8.66 -31.41 -24.87
C GLU A 393 -8.90 -30.86 -26.28
N GLU A 394 -10.17 -30.79 -26.70
CA GLU A 394 -10.56 -30.39 -28.06
C GLU A 394 -11.32 -29.06 -28.11
N THR A 395 -11.93 -28.60 -27.00
CA THR A 395 -12.76 -27.40 -26.97
C THR A 395 -11.96 -26.17 -26.57
N VAL A 396 -12.08 -25.09 -27.33
CA VAL A 396 -11.48 -23.79 -26.97
C VAL A 396 -12.13 -23.27 -25.68
N PRO A 397 -11.35 -22.75 -24.71
CA PRO A 397 -11.93 -22.12 -23.54
C PRO A 397 -12.87 -20.98 -23.93
N TYR A 398 -13.95 -20.80 -23.18
CA TYR A 398 -14.96 -19.78 -23.44
C TYR A 398 -15.36 -19.09 -22.14
N LEU A 399 -15.84 -17.85 -22.24
CA LEU A 399 -16.31 -17.08 -21.10
C LEU A 399 -17.59 -17.71 -20.53
N ARG A 400 -17.59 -17.95 -19.22
CA ARG A 400 -18.71 -18.52 -18.48
C ARG A 400 -19.52 -17.39 -17.83
N SER A 401 -20.29 -16.70 -18.68
CA SER A 401 -21.12 -15.56 -18.31
C SER A 401 -22.51 -15.97 -17.80
N LEU A 402 -23.35 -14.97 -17.50
CA LEU A 402 -24.75 -15.17 -17.10
C LEU A 402 -25.51 -15.93 -18.20
N GLY A 403 -26.29 -16.93 -17.80
CA GLY A 403 -27.08 -17.77 -18.70
C GLY A 403 -26.45 -19.14 -18.96
N ILE A 404 -25.13 -19.21 -19.20
CA ILE A 404 -24.47 -20.48 -19.56
C ILE A 404 -24.35 -21.43 -18.36
N GLU A 405 -24.01 -20.89 -17.19
CA GLU A 405 -23.84 -21.66 -15.95
C GLU A 405 -24.48 -20.94 -14.76
N PRO A 406 -24.82 -21.65 -13.67
CA PRO A 406 -25.23 -21.00 -12.44
C PRO A 406 -24.09 -20.16 -11.87
N GLN A 407 -24.39 -18.88 -11.63
CA GLN A 407 -23.45 -17.88 -11.12
C GLN A 407 -23.56 -17.73 -9.61
N GLU A 408 -22.42 -17.55 -8.94
CA GLU A 408 -22.41 -17.23 -7.52
C GLU A 408 -22.62 -15.72 -7.30
N CYS A 409 -23.35 -15.35 -6.24
CA CYS A 409 -23.52 -13.94 -5.89
C CYS A 409 -22.27 -13.31 -5.27
N ARG A 410 -21.33 -14.12 -4.77
CA ARG A 410 -20.12 -13.69 -4.04
C ARG A 410 -19.16 -12.87 -4.91
N ASN A 411 -19.02 -13.20 -6.19
CA ASN A 411 -18.13 -12.49 -7.13
C ASN A 411 -18.88 -11.84 -8.30
N TRP A 412 -20.20 -11.62 -8.15
CA TRP A 412 -21.10 -11.12 -9.19
C TRP A 412 -20.56 -9.90 -9.95
N GLY A 413 -20.34 -8.78 -9.25
CA GLY A 413 -19.85 -7.54 -9.87
C GLY A 413 -18.46 -7.68 -10.51
N PRO A 414 -17.44 -8.18 -9.77
CA PRO A 414 -16.09 -8.35 -10.31
C PRO A 414 -16.04 -9.27 -11.53
N GLN A 415 -16.81 -10.36 -11.57
CA GLN A 415 -16.83 -11.29 -12.71
C GLN A 415 -17.40 -10.63 -13.96
N ILE A 416 -18.51 -9.90 -13.85
CA ILE A 416 -19.09 -9.16 -14.98
C ILE A 416 -18.10 -8.12 -15.49
N ASN A 417 -17.44 -7.38 -14.60
CA ASN A 417 -16.42 -6.40 -14.97
C ASN A 417 -15.18 -7.04 -15.61
N LEU A 418 -14.82 -8.26 -15.20
CA LEU A 418 -13.67 -9.00 -15.71
C LEU A 418 -13.86 -9.40 -17.18
N PHE A 419 -15.09 -9.68 -17.61
CA PHE A 419 -15.38 -10.09 -18.99
C PHE A 419 -15.39 -8.96 -20.01
N ASN A 420 -15.25 -7.70 -19.57
CA ASN A 420 -15.15 -6.56 -20.46
C ASN A 420 -13.74 -6.38 -21.02
N TYR A 421 -13.63 -5.79 -22.22
CA TYR A 421 -12.36 -5.37 -22.82
C TYR A 421 -11.62 -4.32 -21.97
N SER A 422 -12.31 -3.68 -21.02
CA SER A 422 -11.72 -2.70 -20.11
C SER A 422 -10.93 -3.35 -18.95
N ALA A 423 -11.05 -4.67 -18.76
CA ALA A 423 -10.43 -5.37 -17.64
C ALA A 423 -8.89 -5.22 -17.58
N PRO A 424 -8.11 -5.31 -18.67
CA PRO A 424 -6.65 -5.13 -18.62
C PRO A 424 -6.19 -3.72 -18.23
N PHE A 425 -7.05 -2.71 -18.38
CA PHE A 425 -6.71 -1.34 -17.98
C PHE A 425 -6.78 -1.16 -16.46
N ARG A 426 -7.50 -2.03 -15.74
CA ARG A 426 -7.48 -2.03 -14.28
C ARG A 426 -6.20 -2.67 -13.75
N LYS A 427 -5.33 -1.85 -13.15
CA LYS A 427 -4.06 -2.30 -12.54
C LYS A 427 -4.19 -2.80 -11.10
N VAL A 428 -5.21 -2.34 -10.38
CA VAL A 428 -5.48 -2.75 -8.99
C VAL A 428 -6.27 -4.07 -8.98
N PRO A 429 -5.87 -5.06 -8.17
CA PRO A 429 -6.57 -6.35 -8.10
C PRO A 429 -7.97 -6.20 -7.47
N GLN A 430 -8.95 -6.90 -8.03
CA GLN A 430 -10.37 -6.80 -7.65
C GLN A 430 -10.79 -7.86 -6.62
N PHE A 431 -10.38 -9.11 -6.83
CA PHE A 431 -10.94 -10.25 -6.13
C PHE A 431 -10.34 -10.39 -4.73
N ILE A 432 -9.01 -10.30 -4.62
CA ILE A 432 -8.34 -10.38 -3.31
C ILE A 432 -8.75 -9.24 -2.38
N THR A 433 -8.90 -8.01 -2.90
CA THR A 433 -9.34 -6.87 -2.10
C THR A 433 -10.77 -7.06 -1.63
N LEU A 434 -11.67 -7.51 -2.51
CA LEU A 434 -13.06 -7.78 -2.19
C LEU A 434 -13.24 -8.94 -1.20
N PHE A 435 -12.60 -10.08 -1.42
CA PHE A 435 -12.71 -11.24 -0.53
C PHE A 435 -12.14 -10.96 0.85
N SER A 436 -11.02 -10.23 0.93
CA SER A 436 -10.48 -9.76 2.20
C SER A 436 -11.46 -8.79 2.89
N ASN A 437 -12.06 -7.86 2.15
CA ASN A 437 -12.98 -6.86 2.70
C ASN A 437 -14.30 -7.48 3.20
N TYR A 438 -14.74 -8.63 2.68
CA TYR A 438 -15.88 -9.35 3.25
C TYR A 438 -15.65 -9.77 4.70
N ASN A 439 -14.40 -10.11 5.04
CA ASN A 439 -14.03 -10.55 6.39
C ASN A 439 -13.69 -9.37 7.31
N GLN A 440 -13.16 -8.27 6.76
CA GLN A 440 -12.77 -7.07 7.51
C GLN A 440 -13.95 -6.16 7.87
N ALA A 441 -13.72 -5.17 8.75
CA ALA A 441 -14.69 -4.13 9.07
C ALA A 441 -14.90 -3.15 7.89
N LEU A 442 -15.84 -2.20 8.04
CA LEU A 442 -16.01 -1.13 7.05
C LEU A 442 -14.68 -0.37 6.84
N PRO A 443 -14.29 -0.08 5.59
CA PRO A 443 -13.05 0.62 5.29
C PRO A 443 -13.09 2.09 5.71
N ASP A 444 -11.94 2.68 6.04
CA ASP A 444 -11.82 4.13 6.22
C ASP A 444 -11.79 4.86 4.86
N GLN A 445 -12.97 5.24 4.39
CA GLN A 445 -13.16 6.04 3.18
C GLN A 445 -14.44 6.87 3.29
N HIS A 446 -14.63 7.81 2.36
CA HIS A 446 -15.89 8.55 2.24
C HIS A 446 -17.12 7.63 2.10
N PRO A 447 -18.30 7.97 2.67
CA PRO A 447 -19.53 7.16 2.56
C PRO A 447 -19.97 6.83 1.12
N TYR A 448 -19.68 7.73 0.18
CA TYR A 448 -19.99 7.57 -1.26
C TYR A 448 -18.89 6.91 -2.08
N GLY A 449 -17.85 6.39 -1.44
CA GLY A 449 -16.75 5.69 -2.09
C GLY A 449 -15.45 6.49 -2.12
N ARG A 450 -14.34 5.78 -2.33
CA ARG A 450 -12.97 6.28 -2.19
C ARG A 450 -12.64 7.54 -3.00
N GLY A 451 -13.21 7.69 -4.20
CA GLY A 451 -12.92 8.82 -5.10
C GLY A 451 -13.51 10.17 -4.68
N ASN A 452 -14.29 10.21 -3.57
CA ASN A 452 -14.93 11.44 -3.08
C ASN A 452 -14.13 12.16 -1.99
N ASP A 453 -13.09 11.54 -1.43
CA ASP A 453 -12.17 12.23 -0.53
C ASP A 453 -11.12 13.00 -1.35
N PRO A 454 -10.89 14.30 -1.08
CA PRO A 454 -9.80 15.03 -1.71
C PRO A 454 -8.44 14.62 -1.10
N LEU A 455 -7.36 14.82 -1.85
CA LEU A 455 -6.02 14.75 -1.29
C LEU A 455 -5.79 15.96 -0.35
N LEU A 456 -5.41 15.71 0.91
CA LEU A 456 -5.19 16.76 1.91
C LEU A 456 -3.84 17.46 1.75
N ILE A 457 -3.76 18.31 0.72
CA ILE A 457 -2.61 19.14 0.34
C ILE A 457 -2.89 20.64 0.57
N GLN A 458 -1.84 21.47 0.49
CA GLN A 458 -1.95 22.91 0.76
C GLN A 458 -2.96 23.62 -0.16
N PHE A 459 -2.90 23.36 -1.48
CA PHE A 459 -3.78 23.96 -2.48
C PHE A 459 -4.31 22.93 -3.47
N GLY A 460 -5.43 23.25 -4.11
CA GLY A 460 -6.04 22.44 -5.17
C GLY A 460 -7.05 21.43 -4.64
N ALA A 461 -8.18 21.35 -5.33
CA ALA A 461 -9.22 20.35 -5.10
C ALA A 461 -8.94 19.12 -5.99
N ILE A 462 -7.89 18.37 -5.63
CA ILE A 462 -7.46 17.19 -6.41
C ILE A 462 -8.16 15.94 -5.87
N PHE A 463 -8.91 15.30 -6.74
CA PHE A 463 -9.53 14.00 -6.51
C PHE A 463 -8.90 12.96 -7.44
N LEU A 464 -8.83 11.72 -6.98
CA LEU A 464 -8.39 10.60 -7.83
C LEU A 464 -9.39 10.43 -8.98
N LYS A 465 -8.89 10.39 -10.23
CA LYS A 465 -9.72 10.16 -11.41
C LYS A 465 -10.01 8.66 -11.55
N ASP A 466 -11.29 8.31 -11.57
CA ASP A 466 -11.73 6.93 -11.76
C ASP A 466 -11.62 6.45 -13.23
N THR A 467 -11.41 7.35 -14.19
CA THR A 467 -11.41 7.04 -15.64
C THR A 467 -10.07 6.53 -16.18
N GLU A 468 -8.93 7.05 -15.69
CA GLU A 468 -7.59 6.69 -16.19
C GLU A 468 -7.08 5.39 -15.54
N ASN A 469 -7.37 5.18 -14.26
CA ASN A 469 -7.04 3.96 -13.51
C ASN A 469 -8.18 3.64 -12.54
N PRO A 470 -9.19 2.84 -12.94
CA PRO A 470 -10.39 2.63 -12.14
C PRO A 470 -10.04 1.92 -10.84
N ASN A 471 -10.09 2.66 -9.73
CA ASN A 471 -9.89 2.17 -8.37
C ASN A 471 -11.12 2.45 -7.50
N THR A 472 -12.28 2.19 -8.09
CA THR A 472 -13.55 2.27 -7.37
C THR A 472 -13.65 1.10 -6.38
N ASN A 473 -13.98 1.45 -5.13
CA ASN A 473 -14.21 0.52 -4.03
C ASN A 473 -15.51 0.90 -3.30
N PRO A 474 -16.68 0.50 -3.82
CA PRO A 474 -17.95 0.81 -3.17
C PRO A 474 -18.07 0.01 -1.87
N ALA A 475 -18.48 0.69 -0.79
CA ALA A 475 -18.77 0.05 0.49
C ALA A 475 -20.17 0.48 0.98
N PRO A 476 -20.95 -0.43 1.59
CA PRO A 476 -22.31 -0.14 2.04
C PRO A 476 -22.29 0.63 3.38
N PHE A 477 -22.14 1.96 3.31
CA PHE A 477 -22.31 2.82 4.48
C PHE A 477 -23.79 3.07 4.78
N GLY A 478 -24.19 2.82 6.02
CA GLY A 478 -25.52 3.17 6.52
C GLY A 478 -25.75 4.68 6.59
N LYS A 479 -26.97 5.10 6.92
CA LYS A 479 -27.29 6.51 7.17
C LYS A 479 -26.52 7.03 8.39
N ASP A 480 -26.52 6.23 9.46
CA ASP A 480 -26.01 6.63 10.78
C ASP A 480 -24.59 6.06 10.98
N THR A 481 -23.64 6.58 10.20
CA THR A 481 -22.23 6.19 10.28
C THR A 481 -21.37 7.39 10.60
N ARG A 482 -20.33 7.19 11.40
CA ARG A 482 -19.35 8.21 11.73
C ARG A 482 -17.95 7.72 11.41
N ARG A 483 -17.21 8.51 10.65
CA ARG A 483 -15.82 8.32 10.29
C ARG A 483 -14.91 8.66 11.46
N LEU A 484 -13.86 7.87 11.65
CA LEU A 484 -12.84 8.13 12.66
C LEU A 484 -11.87 9.18 12.13
N LEU A 485 -11.97 10.41 12.65
CA LEU A 485 -11.09 11.51 12.29
C LEU A 485 -9.96 11.63 13.30
N ILE A 486 -8.74 11.83 12.80
CA ILE A 486 -7.53 11.98 13.62
C ILE A 486 -7.25 13.46 13.84
N ARG A 487 -7.13 13.90 15.09
CA ARG A 487 -6.83 15.29 15.44
C ARG A 487 -5.44 15.68 14.92
N GLN A 488 -5.32 16.84 14.29
CA GLN A 488 -4.03 17.43 13.94
C GLN A 488 -3.45 18.17 15.15
N GLY A 489 -2.79 17.41 16.03
CA GLY A 489 -2.26 17.88 17.31
C GLY A 489 -2.30 16.74 18.34
N PRO A 490 -2.30 17.05 19.65
CA PRO A 490 -2.46 16.04 20.70
C PRO A 490 -3.77 15.27 20.53
N GLY A 491 -3.70 13.94 20.48
CA GLY A 491 -4.87 13.08 20.29
C GLY A 491 -5.93 13.20 21.40
N ILE A 492 -5.52 13.66 22.60
CA ILE A 492 -6.40 13.90 23.75
C ILE A 492 -7.40 15.04 23.45
N TYR A 493 -7.04 15.97 22.55
CA TYR A 493 -7.88 17.10 22.17
C TYR A 493 -8.86 16.73 21.03
N ASN A 494 -9.24 15.46 20.94
CA ASN A 494 -10.26 15.01 20.01
C ASN A 494 -11.64 15.42 20.52
N GLN A 495 -12.38 16.15 19.68
CA GLN A 495 -13.69 16.72 20.01
C GLN A 495 -14.75 15.66 20.28
N MET A 496 -14.50 14.42 19.86
CA MET A 496 -15.41 13.30 20.10
C MET A 496 -15.47 12.88 21.56
N SER A 497 -14.34 12.86 22.25
CA SER A 497 -14.27 12.54 23.68
C SER A 497 -14.37 13.79 24.55
N ASN A 498 -13.90 14.93 24.06
CA ASN A 498 -13.90 16.18 24.81
C ASN A 498 -14.34 17.38 23.96
N PRO A 499 -15.65 17.68 23.88
CA PRO A 499 -16.17 18.77 23.05
C PRO A 499 -15.81 20.17 23.57
N GLN A 500 -15.56 20.33 24.87
CA GLN A 500 -15.21 21.63 25.47
C GLN A 500 -13.83 22.16 25.02
N ILE A 501 -12.99 21.31 24.42
CA ILE A 501 -11.63 21.64 23.98
C ILE A 501 -11.60 22.26 22.57
N ARG A 502 -12.74 22.40 21.88
CA ARG A 502 -12.83 23.02 20.54
C ARG A 502 -12.06 24.34 20.36
N PRO A 503 -12.14 25.34 21.26
CA PRO A 503 -11.41 26.60 21.12
C PRO A 503 -9.93 26.52 21.52
N LYS A 504 -9.50 25.43 22.17
CA LYS A 504 -8.13 25.30 22.69
C LYS A 504 -7.12 25.10 21.57
N SER A 505 -6.00 25.81 21.65
CA SER A 505 -4.90 25.68 20.68
C SER A 505 -4.21 24.31 20.79
N PRO A 506 -3.80 23.70 19.65
CA PRO A 506 -3.17 22.39 19.62
C PRO A 506 -1.68 22.39 20.01
N GLY A 507 -1.11 23.54 20.40
CA GLY A 507 0.31 23.69 20.76
C GLY A 507 1.25 23.51 19.55
N THR A 508 2.48 23.05 19.80
CA THR A 508 3.54 22.92 18.78
C THR A 508 3.35 21.76 17.80
N LEU A 509 2.53 20.78 18.15
CA LEU A 509 2.23 19.61 17.31
C LEU A 509 1.17 19.90 16.22
N GLY A 510 0.38 20.95 16.39
CA GLY A 510 -0.65 21.37 15.45
C GLY A 510 -0.20 22.49 14.49
N PRO A 511 -1.09 22.95 13.60
CA PRO A 511 -0.78 24.07 12.73
C PRO A 511 -0.70 25.39 13.51
N LYS A 512 0.03 26.36 12.95
CA LYS A 512 0.08 27.72 13.47
C LYS A 512 -1.29 28.37 13.35
N ILE A 513 -1.76 28.95 14.45
CA ILE A 513 -3.05 29.67 14.52
C ILE A 513 -2.78 31.17 14.37
N PHE A 514 -3.60 31.83 13.56
CA PHE A 514 -3.60 33.29 13.41
C PHE A 514 -4.89 33.83 14.04
N LYS A 515 -4.76 34.72 15.03
CA LYS A 515 -5.87 35.39 15.70
C LYS A 515 -5.72 36.90 15.52
N MET A 516 -6.83 37.57 15.27
CA MET A 516 -6.91 39.03 15.26
C MET A 516 -7.22 39.51 16.68
N GLU A 517 -6.28 40.19 17.31
CA GLU A 517 -6.52 40.77 18.63
C GLU A 517 -7.27 42.10 18.50
N PRO A 518 -8.27 42.37 19.37
CA PRO A 518 -8.92 43.67 19.42
C PRO A 518 -7.93 44.75 19.85
N ILE A 519 -8.10 45.98 19.35
CA ILE A 519 -7.25 47.14 19.66
C ILE A 519 -7.49 47.52 21.13
N LEU A 520 -6.82 46.85 22.07
CA LEU A 520 -6.71 47.28 23.46
C LEU A 520 -5.42 48.09 23.59
N GLY A 521 -5.56 49.31 24.12
CA GLY A 521 -4.55 50.36 24.05
C GLY A 521 -3.13 49.95 24.45
N ASN A 522 -2.15 50.50 23.71
CA ASN A 522 -0.71 50.54 23.96
C ASN A 522 -0.22 49.83 25.22
N ARG A 523 0.03 48.52 25.12
CA ARG A 523 1.06 47.87 25.93
C ARG A 523 2.25 47.58 25.03
N ILE A 524 3.29 48.39 25.22
CA ILE A 524 4.60 48.26 24.60
C ILE A 524 5.18 46.93 25.09
N GLY A 525 5.16 45.88 24.26
CA GLY A 525 5.84 44.64 24.60
C GLY A 525 5.46 43.36 23.84
N ASP A 526 4.25 43.22 23.30
CA ASP A 526 3.84 41.96 22.66
C ASP A 526 3.92 42.02 21.14
N THR A 527 4.41 40.93 20.55
CA THR A 527 4.68 40.76 19.12
C THR A 527 3.39 40.86 18.31
N ASN A 528 3.02 42.08 17.93
CA ASN A 528 1.85 42.37 17.11
C ASN A 528 1.99 41.68 15.74
N VAL A 529 1.29 40.55 15.57
CA VAL A 529 1.08 39.91 14.27
C VAL A 529 0.43 40.95 13.36
N SER A 530 1.14 41.37 12.30
CA SER A 530 0.63 42.45 11.44
C SER A 530 -0.68 42.01 10.77
N ARG A 531 -1.67 42.91 10.67
CA ARG A 531 -2.97 42.64 10.01
C ARG A 531 -2.78 42.08 8.59
N GLU A 532 -1.69 42.45 7.92
CA GLU A 532 -1.28 41.92 6.63
C GLU A 532 -0.96 40.42 6.66
N THR A 533 -0.32 39.93 7.72
CA THR A 533 -0.08 38.49 7.87
C THR A 533 -1.39 37.72 8.07
N ILE A 534 -2.40 38.31 8.71
CA ILE A 534 -3.74 37.71 8.87
C ILE A 534 -4.46 37.66 7.53
N ILE A 535 -4.44 38.74 6.75
CA ILE A 535 -5.00 38.76 5.38
C ILE A 535 -4.34 37.67 4.51
N ASN A 536 -3.00 37.61 4.53
CA ASN A 536 -2.26 36.58 3.81
C ASN A 536 -2.62 35.17 4.30
N ALA A 537 -2.80 34.97 5.61
CA ALA A 537 -3.24 33.71 6.18
C ALA A 537 -4.66 33.32 5.73
N CYS A 538 -5.60 34.27 5.62
CA CYS A 538 -6.94 34.05 5.10
C CYS A 538 -6.90 33.55 3.64
N TYR A 539 -6.08 34.18 2.79
CA TYR A 539 -5.91 33.74 1.40
C TYR A 539 -5.29 32.34 1.30
N LEU A 540 -4.21 32.09 2.06
CA LEU A 540 -3.59 30.78 2.13
C LEU A 540 -4.56 29.72 2.65
N ARG A 541 -5.46 30.06 3.57
CA ARG A 541 -6.43 29.10 4.09
C ARG A 541 -7.47 28.71 3.04
N ILE A 542 -8.11 29.71 2.45
CA ILE A 542 -9.28 29.52 1.57
C ILE A 542 -8.84 29.03 0.19
N PHE A 543 -7.87 29.69 -0.43
CA PHE A 543 -7.41 29.34 -1.76
C PHE A 543 -6.26 28.34 -1.75
N GLY A 544 -5.53 28.20 -0.64
CA GLY A 544 -4.35 27.33 -0.53
C GLY A 544 -3.06 27.94 -1.09
N ARG A 545 -3.17 29.03 -1.85
CA ARG A 545 -2.09 29.71 -2.56
C ARG A 545 -2.27 31.22 -2.47
N LYS A 546 -1.22 31.97 -2.82
CA LYS A 546 -1.36 33.39 -3.11
C LYS A 546 -2.17 33.57 -4.41
N ILE A 547 -3.08 34.52 -4.39
CA ILE A 547 -3.97 34.87 -5.50
C ILE A 547 -3.16 35.66 -6.56
N TYR A 548 -3.54 35.55 -7.84
CA TYR A 548 -2.89 36.34 -8.89
C TYR A 548 -3.22 37.83 -8.75
N GLU A 549 -2.35 38.72 -9.22
CA GLU A 549 -2.49 40.17 -9.00
C GLU A 549 -3.81 40.74 -9.54
N GLU A 550 -4.26 40.26 -10.71
CA GLU A 550 -5.53 40.63 -11.34
C GLU A 550 -6.73 40.19 -10.51
N GLU A 551 -6.71 38.94 -10.05
CA GLU A 551 -7.74 38.36 -9.17
C GLU A 551 -7.81 39.11 -7.82
N LEU A 552 -6.68 39.60 -7.34
CA LEU A 552 -6.54 40.35 -6.08
C LEU A 552 -7.28 41.71 -6.12
N LEU A 553 -7.42 42.32 -7.30
CA LEU A 553 -8.14 43.59 -7.45
C LEU A 553 -9.60 43.50 -6.96
N ILE A 554 -10.22 42.34 -7.10
CA ILE A 554 -11.59 42.07 -6.64
C ILE A 554 -11.69 42.20 -5.11
N PHE A 555 -10.62 41.89 -4.38
CA PHE A 555 -10.62 41.80 -2.92
C PHE A 555 -10.07 43.02 -2.20
N LYS A 556 -9.34 43.91 -2.88
CA LYS A 556 -8.83 45.18 -2.32
C LYS A 556 -9.84 45.99 -1.47
N PRO A 557 -11.11 46.19 -1.88
CA PRO A 557 -12.06 46.95 -1.05
C PRO A 557 -12.47 46.23 0.25
N PHE A 558 -12.37 44.90 0.29
CA PHE A 558 -12.64 44.13 1.51
C PHE A 558 -11.38 44.02 2.38
N GLU A 559 -10.19 44.04 1.79
CA GLU A 559 -8.95 44.16 2.54
C GLU A 559 -8.86 45.46 3.31
N SER A 560 -9.17 46.60 2.67
CA SER A 560 -9.17 47.89 3.36
C SER A 560 -10.16 47.87 4.53
N LYS A 561 -11.37 47.36 4.31
CA LYS A 561 -12.37 47.20 5.37
C LYS A 561 -11.90 46.35 6.55
N LEU A 562 -11.17 45.26 6.30
CA LEU A 562 -10.58 44.44 7.37
C LEU A 562 -9.37 45.14 8.03
N ARG A 563 -8.56 45.90 7.27
CA ARG A 563 -7.48 46.73 7.84
C ARG A 563 -8.04 47.80 8.77
N ASP A 564 -9.17 48.39 8.42
CA ASP A 564 -9.85 49.43 9.20
C ASP A 564 -10.60 48.84 10.41
N GLY A 565 -10.78 47.51 10.47
CA GLY A 565 -11.49 46.81 11.54
C GLY A 565 -13.01 46.86 11.42
N SER A 566 -13.55 47.28 10.27
CA SER A 566 -15.00 47.33 10.01
C SER A 566 -15.63 45.95 9.77
N ILE A 567 -14.82 44.95 9.40
CA ILE A 567 -15.24 43.59 9.08
C ILE A 567 -14.41 42.61 9.93
N SER A 568 -15.07 41.60 10.49
CA SER A 568 -14.43 40.52 11.24
C SER A 568 -13.71 39.52 10.33
N VAL A 569 -12.80 38.70 10.89
CA VAL A 569 -12.14 37.63 10.12
C VAL A 569 -13.18 36.64 9.56
N ARG A 570 -14.22 36.32 10.34
CA ARG A 570 -15.34 35.47 9.91
C ARG A 570 -16.06 36.03 8.69
N ASP A 571 -16.42 37.31 8.72
CA ASP A 571 -17.13 37.95 7.62
C ASP A 571 -16.23 38.04 6.37
N PHE A 572 -14.94 38.33 6.55
CA PHE A 572 -13.98 38.30 5.45
C PHE A 572 -13.87 36.93 4.80
N ILE A 573 -13.81 35.84 5.59
CA ILE A 573 -13.84 34.46 5.08
C ILE A 573 -15.14 34.16 4.34
N ARG A 574 -16.29 34.63 4.86
CA ARG A 574 -17.59 34.50 4.19
C ARG A 574 -17.58 35.17 2.82
N TYR A 575 -17.02 36.37 2.69
CA TYR A 575 -16.89 37.05 1.40
C TYR A 575 -15.97 36.31 0.43
N LEU A 576 -14.80 35.85 0.90
CA LEU A 576 -13.86 35.11 0.08
C LEU A 576 -14.48 33.81 -0.47
N ALA A 577 -15.20 33.05 0.37
CA ALA A 577 -15.88 31.82 -0.04
C ALA A 577 -17.07 32.06 -0.98
N LYS A 578 -17.77 33.20 -0.85
CA LYS A 578 -18.87 33.59 -1.76
C LYS A 578 -18.41 34.23 -3.08
N SER A 579 -17.12 34.51 -3.22
CA SER A 579 -16.58 35.14 -4.43
C SER A 579 -16.76 34.29 -5.68
N SER A 580 -16.89 34.96 -6.83
CA SER A 580 -16.95 34.29 -8.15
C SER A 580 -15.68 33.47 -8.42
N LEU A 581 -14.52 33.95 -7.97
CA LEU A 581 -13.24 33.26 -8.09
C LEU A 581 -13.25 31.92 -7.33
N PHE A 582 -13.69 31.91 -6.08
CA PHE A 582 -13.74 30.68 -5.30
C PHE A 582 -14.71 29.66 -5.91
N ARG A 583 -15.86 30.14 -6.40
CA ARG A 583 -16.87 29.34 -7.09
C ARG A 583 -16.35 28.72 -8.40
N SER A 584 -15.65 29.49 -9.24
CA SER A 584 -15.11 28.97 -10.51
C SER A 584 -14.00 27.93 -10.31
N LEU A 585 -13.27 28.03 -9.20
CA LEU A 585 -12.22 27.07 -8.83
C LEU A 585 -12.78 25.77 -8.23
N TYR A 586 -13.71 25.89 -7.27
CA TYR A 586 -14.06 24.77 -6.38
C TYR A 586 -15.52 24.34 -6.41
N TRP A 587 -16.40 25.04 -7.15
CA TRP A 587 -17.80 24.65 -7.27
C TRP A 587 -18.14 24.19 -8.68
N GLU A 588 -17.86 24.99 -9.69
CA GLU A 588 -18.33 24.75 -11.07
C GLU A 588 -17.68 23.56 -11.76
N LYS A 589 -16.42 23.28 -11.43
CA LYS A 589 -15.63 22.21 -12.06
C LYS A 589 -15.76 20.84 -11.37
N LEU A 590 -16.38 20.80 -10.20
CA LEU A 590 -16.42 19.61 -9.35
C LEU A 590 -17.81 19.00 -9.29
N TYR A 591 -17.86 17.69 -9.06
CA TYR A 591 -19.10 17.04 -8.65
C TYR A 591 -19.60 17.64 -7.34
N VAL A 592 -20.92 17.86 -7.21
CA VAL A 592 -21.53 18.61 -6.10
C VAL A 592 -21.08 18.09 -4.73
N CYS A 593 -21.11 16.78 -4.48
CA CYS A 593 -20.68 16.23 -3.19
C CYS A 593 -19.16 16.37 -2.96
N LYS A 594 -18.34 16.31 -4.03
CA LYS A 594 -16.89 16.57 -3.94
C LYS A 594 -16.61 18.03 -3.60
N ALA A 595 -17.39 18.95 -4.17
CA ALA A 595 -17.32 20.38 -3.87
C ALA A 595 -17.71 20.64 -2.41
N ILE A 596 -18.84 20.10 -1.95
CA ILE A 596 -19.29 20.22 -0.55
C ILE A 596 -18.21 19.70 0.41
N GLU A 597 -17.66 18.50 0.18
CA GLU A 597 -16.61 17.92 1.03
C GLU A 597 -15.36 18.79 1.08
N TYR A 598 -14.91 19.31 -0.06
CA TYR A 598 -13.74 20.19 -0.13
C TYR A 598 -13.96 21.53 0.59
N ILE A 599 -15.11 22.17 0.36
CA ILE A 599 -15.46 23.46 0.97
C ILE A 599 -15.63 23.30 2.47
N HIS A 600 -16.31 22.26 2.90
CA HIS A 600 -16.46 21.90 4.31
C HIS A 600 -15.09 21.75 4.98
N ASN A 601 -14.16 21.03 4.34
CA ASN A 601 -12.80 20.91 4.86
C ASN A 601 -12.05 22.24 4.93
N ARG A 602 -12.22 23.14 3.96
CA ARG A 602 -11.58 24.47 3.96
C ARG A 602 -12.14 25.39 5.04
N LEU A 603 -13.44 25.39 5.26
CA LEU A 603 -14.08 26.27 6.24
C LEU A 603 -13.99 25.73 7.68
N LEU A 604 -14.27 24.45 7.89
CA LEU A 604 -14.29 23.85 9.24
C LEU A 604 -12.97 23.19 9.66
N GLY A 605 -12.04 22.97 8.73
CA GLY A 605 -10.76 22.32 9.04
C GLY A 605 -10.86 20.81 9.26
N ARG A 606 -11.94 20.18 8.84
CA ARG A 606 -12.13 18.73 8.91
C ARG A 606 -12.96 18.21 7.74
N PRO A 607 -12.76 16.95 7.31
CA PRO A 607 -13.72 16.28 6.44
C PRO A 607 -15.07 16.07 7.16
N THR A 608 -16.10 15.72 6.39
CA THR A 608 -17.40 15.38 6.97
C THR A 608 -17.30 14.09 7.80
N TYR A 609 -18.14 13.99 8.83
CA TYR A 609 -18.20 12.81 9.67
C TYR A 609 -18.87 11.63 8.99
N GLY A 610 -19.82 11.87 8.11
CA GLY A 610 -20.59 10.79 7.53
C GLY A 610 -21.73 11.29 6.67
N ARG A 611 -22.66 10.38 6.38
CA ARG A 611 -23.69 10.58 5.38
C ARG A 611 -24.76 11.62 5.78
N GLN A 612 -25.09 11.72 7.06
CA GLN A 612 -26.08 12.69 7.53
C GLN A 612 -25.66 14.14 7.26
N GLU A 613 -24.41 14.47 7.59
CA GLU A 613 -23.85 15.83 7.47
C GLU A 613 -23.78 16.24 5.99
N ILE A 614 -23.22 15.40 5.13
CA ILE A 614 -23.13 15.73 3.69
C ILE A 614 -24.52 15.83 3.04
N ASN A 615 -25.49 15.03 3.48
CA ASN A 615 -26.87 15.11 2.96
C ASN A 615 -27.57 16.39 3.38
N GLN A 616 -27.36 16.86 4.61
CA GLN A 616 -27.91 18.14 5.05
C GLN A 616 -27.43 19.29 4.16
N TYR A 617 -26.13 19.35 3.88
CA TYR A 617 -25.58 20.37 2.97
C TYR A 617 -26.07 20.17 1.52
N PHE A 618 -26.19 18.93 1.06
CA PHE A 618 -26.75 18.64 -0.26
C PHE A 618 -28.20 19.11 -0.39
N ASP A 619 -29.03 18.89 0.63
CA ASP A 619 -30.43 19.33 0.65
C ASP A 619 -30.55 20.86 0.67
N ILE A 620 -29.66 21.55 1.39
CA ILE A 620 -29.58 23.03 1.39
C ILE A 620 -29.22 23.53 -0.02
N VAL A 621 -28.21 22.94 -0.65
CA VAL A 621 -27.81 23.29 -2.02
C VAL A 621 -28.96 23.06 -3.00
N TYR A 622 -29.65 21.94 -2.89
CA TYR A 622 -30.74 21.57 -3.79
C TYR A 622 -31.97 22.48 -3.65
N LYS A 623 -32.37 22.82 -2.41
CA LYS A 623 -33.56 23.64 -2.15
C LYS A 623 -33.32 25.13 -2.30
N GLN A 624 -32.14 25.59 -1.87
CA GLN A 624 -31.77 27.00 -1.83
C GLN A 624 -30.70 27.25 -2.89
N ASN A 625 -29.44 27.41 -2.49
CA ASN A 625 -28.32 27.60 -3.40
C ASN A 625 -26.97 27.42 -2.68
N TYR A 626 -25.89 27.58 -3.45
CA TYR A 626 -24.51 27.59 -2.98
C TYR A 626 -24.24 28.60 -1.85
N TYR A 627 -24.77 29.83 -1.95
CA TYR A 627 -24.47 30.89 -1.00
C TYR A 627 -25.01 30.59 0.40
N HIS A 628 -26.23 30.04 0.47
CA HIS A 628 -26.82 29.60 1.73
C HIS A 628 -26.11 28.39 2.33
N MET A 629 -25.52 27.51 1.52
CA MET A 629 -24.67 26.42 2.03
C MET A 629 -23.41 26.97 2.71
N VAL A 630 -22.76 27.98 2.10
CA VAL A 630 -21.60 28.65 2.72
C VAL A 630 -21.99 29.34 4.03
N ASP A 631 -23.15 30.01 4.06
CA ASP A 631 -23.69 30.61 5.30
C ASP A 631 -23.96 29.54 6.35
N ALA A 632 -24.62 28.44 5.99
CA ALA A 632 -24.92 27.35 6.92
C ALA A 632 -23.66 26.71 7.53
N ILE A 633 -22.54 26.69 6.81
CA ILE A 633 -21.26 26.20 7.36
C ILE A 633 -20.65 27.22 8.32
N ILE A 634 -20.60 28.50 7.94
CA ILE A 634 -19.96 29.56 8.73
C ILE A 634 -20.80 29.94 9.96
N ASP A 635 -22.12 29.81 9.88
CA ASP A 635 -23.07 30.07 10.96
C ASP A 635 -23.36 28.82 11.81
N SER A 636 -22.59 27.75 11.61
CA SER A 636 -22.67 26.56 12.43
C SER A 636 -22.09 26.80 13.83
N ALA A 637 -22.71 26.19 14.85
CA ALA A 637 -22.20 26.24 16.22
C ALA A 637 -20.76 25.72 16.34
N GLU A 638 -20.36 24.76 15.49
CA GLU A 638 -18.98 24.27 15.49
C GLU A 638 -17.98 25.30 14.96
N TYR A 639 -18.34 26.08 13.93
CA TYR A 639 -17.49 27.15 13.43
C TYR A 639 -17.31 28.22 14.51
N ASP A 640 -18.42 28.63 15.13
CA ASP A 640 -18.43 29.63 16.20
C ASP A 640 -17.55 29.18 17.38
N GLU A 641 -17.76 28.00 17.95
CA GLU A 641 -16.97 27.53 19.10
C GLU A 641 -15.48 27.29 18.80
N SER A 642 -15.11 26.99 17.55
CA SER A 642 -13.73 26.64 17.20
C SER A 642 -12.88 27.81 16.73
N PHE A 643 -13.48 28.79 16.05
CA PHE A 643 -12.75 29.93 15.47
C PHE A 643 -13.20 31.28 16.01
N ASN A 644 -14.42 31.39 16.57
CA ASN A 644 -15.06 32.66 16.88
C ASN A 644 -15.02 33.63 15.66
N GLN A 645 -15.09 34.94 15.90
CA GLN A 645 -15.06 35.97 14.86
C GLN A 645 -13.63 36.35 14.42
N ASP A 646 -12.62 35.98 15.21
CA ASP A 646 -11.26 36.56 15.13
C ASP A 646 -10.18 35.59 14.65
N THR A 647 -10.45 34.28 14.65
CA THR A 647 -9.44 33.27 14.29
C THR A 647 -9.57 32.85 12.84
N VAL A 648 -8.45 32.78 12.12
CA VAL A 648 -8.42 32.19 10.78
C VAL A 648 -8.59 30.68 10.89
N PRO A 649 -9.49 30.03 10.12
CA PRO A 649 -9.63 28.60 10.10
C PRO A 649 -8.32 27.89 9.82
N TYR A 650 -8.13 26.74 10.45
CA TYR A 650 -6.92 25.93 10.29
C TYR A 650 -7.29 24.44 10.19
N GLU A 651 -6.38 23.61 9.68
CA GLU A 651 -6.60 22.16 9.62
C GLU A 651 -6.69 21.57 11.03
N ARG A 652 -7.88 21.12 11.41
CA ARG A 652 -8.19 20.58 12.73
C ARG A 652 -8.10 19.06 12.77
N TYR A 653 -8.54 18.38 11.71
CA TYR A 653 -8.57 16.92 11.61
C TYR A 653 -8.07 16.42 10.26
N LEU A 654 -7.50 15.21 10.29
CA LEU A 654 -7.00 14.47 9.15
C LEU A 654 -7.66 13.09 9.11
N THR A 655 -7.69 12.50 7.92
CA THR A 655 -8.03 11.08 7.73
C THR A 655 -6.79 10.20 7.99
N SER A 656 -6.97 8.91 8.23
CA SER A 656 -5.83 7.99 8.43
C SER A 656 -4.89 7.97 7.22
N SER A 657 -5.47 7.98 6.01
CA SER A 657 -4.74 8.06 4.73
C SER A 657 -3.89 9.34 4.63
N ALA A 658 -4.44 10.49 5.02
CA ALA A 658 -3.72 11.75 5.01
C ALA A 658 -2.62 11.84 6.07
N LEU A 659 -2.83 11.24 7.25
CA LEU A 659 -1.78 11.15 8.25
C LEU A 659 -0.63 10.27 7.76
N ALA A 660 -0.95 9.09 7.21
CA ALA A 660 0.02 8.14 6.67
C ALA A 660 0.87 8.77 5.56
N SER A 661 0.27 9.54 4.65
CA SER A 661 1.01 10.21 3.57
C SER A 661 1.99 11.29 4.06
N ARG A 662 1.70 11.92 5.22
CA ARG A 662 2.57 12.91 5.87
C ARG A 662 3.64 12.26 6.77
N SER A 663 3.31 11.18 7.49
CA SER A 663 4.16 10.57 8.52
C SER A 663 5.09 9.48 8.01
N ILE A 664 4.69 8.64 7.04
CA ILE A 664 5.49 7.46 6.62
C ILE A 664 6.80 7.87 5.93
N LYS A 665 6.91 9.11 5.43
CA LYS A 665 8.18 9.69 4.96
C LYS A 665 9.18 9.98 6.10
N ARG A 666 8.70 10.01 7.35
CA ARG A 666 9.43 10.25 8.59
C ARG A 666 9.18 9.10 9.58
N ILE A 667 9.45 7.87 9.18
CA ILE A 667 9.94 6.92 10.18
C ILE A 667 11.41 7.34 10.35
N PRO A 668 11.79 8.14 11.37
CA PRO A 668 13.15 8.00 11.83
C PRO A 668 13.25 6.51 12.15
N ALA A 669 14.16 5.79 11.51
CA ALA A 669 14.55 4.51 12.06
C ALA A 669 14.77 4.81 13.54
N LEU A 670 13.90 4.27 14.41
CA LEU A 670 14.22 4.17 15.83
C LEU A 670 15.43 3.26 15.79
N THR A 671 16.59 3.88 15.64
CA THR A 671 17.88 3.24 15.56
C THR A 671 17.93 2.43 16.83
N SER A 672 17.83 1.14 16.59
CA SER A 672 17.68 0.07 17.55
C SER A 672 18.74 0.19 18.63
N VAL A 673 18.27 0.18 19.88
CA VAL A 673 19.00 -0.06 21.14
C VAL A 673 20.10 0.96 21.45
N PRO A 674 20.09 1.64 22.63
CA PRO A 674 21.25 2.40 23.06
C PRO A 674 22.45 1.45 23.08
N SER A 675 23.51 1.77 22.33
CA SER A 675 24.75 1.00 22.31
C SER A 675 25.34 0.98 23.71
N LYS A 676 25.02 -0.05 24.50
CA LYS A 676 25.69 -0.27 25.78
C LYS A 676 27.16 -0.54 25.46
N THR A 677 28.03 0.34 25.94
CA THR A 677 29.47 0.16 25.80
C THR A 677 29.87 -1.19 26.40
N SER A 678 30.76 -1.89 25.72
CA SER A 678 31.24 -3.19 26.16
C SER A 678 31.91 -3.07 27.54
N ARG A 679 31.72 -4.09 28.38
CA ARG A 679 32.23 -4.10 29.77
C ARG A 679 33.75 -3.91 29.85
N PHE A 680 34.51 -4.36 28.84
CA PHE A 680 35.96 -4.14 28.77
C PHE A 680 36.31 -2.65 28.63
N VAL A 681 35.52 -1.88 27.87
CA VAL A 681 35.73 -0.43 27.72
C VAL A 681 35.41 0.28 29.04
N GLN A 682 34.37 -0.16 29.75
CA GLN A 682 34.01 0.42 31.05
C GLN A 682 35.09 0.17 32.11
N LEU A 683 35.70 -1.02 32.15
CA LEU A 683 36.78 -1.35 33.09
C LEU A 683 38.09 -0.61 32.79
N GLY A 684 38.36 -0.30 31.51
CA GLY A 684 39.55 0.45 31.09
C GLY A 684 39.36 1.97 31.07
N SER A 685 38.12 2.46 31.15
CA SER A 685 37.82 3.89 31.11
C SER A 685 38.18 4.59 32.42
N ILE A 686 38.87 5.71 32.29
CA ILE A 686 39.22 6.58 33.41
C ILE A 686 37.94 7.28 33.89
N GLN A 687 37.54 7.04 35.14
CA GLN A 687 36.31 7.60 35.70
C GLN A 687 36.47 9.01 36.28
N GLU A 688 37.69 9.43 36.58
CA GLU A 688 37.99 10.72 37.20
C GLU A 688 38.29 11.80 36.13
N SER A 689 37.72 13.00 36.28
CA SER A 689 38.16 14.17 35.52
C SER A 689 39.55 14.59 35.99
N ARG A 690 40.56 14.40 35.15
CA ARG A 690 41.95 14.71 35.49
C ARG A 690 42.26 16.17 35.17
N SER A 691 42.59 16.94 36.19
CA SER A 691 43.19 18.26 36.03
C SER A 691 44.65 18.15 35.56
N THR A 692 45.19 19.22 34.99
CA THR A 692 46.61 19.32 34.60
C THR A 692 47.56 19.05 35.77
N ASN A 693 47.22 19.50 36.98
CA ASN A 693 47.98 19.21 38.20
C ASN A 693 48.01 17.71 38.54
N SER A 694 46.89 17.00 38.37
CA SER A 694 46.81 15.55 38.57
C SER A 694 47.69 14.80 37.57
N ILE A 695 47.71 15.26 36.32
CA ILE A 695 48.57 14.69 35.27
C ILE A 695 50.04 14.94 35.60
N ALA A 696 50.43 16.17 35.94
CA ALA A 696 51.81 16.52 36.28
C ALA A 696 52.34 15.73 37.49
N ARG A 697 51.53 15.53 38.54
CA ARG A 697 51.92 14.73 39.71
C ARG A 697 52.19 13.27 39.36
N ARG A 698 51.39 12.69 38.46
CA ARG A 698 51.56 11.30 38.00
C ARG A 698 52.75 11.16 37.04
N ILE A 699 53.07 12.20 36.26
CA ILE A 699 54.29 12.22 35.44
C ILE A 699 55.54 12.25 36.32
N ASN A 700 55.54 13.08 37.37
CA ASN A 700 56.70 13.28 38.25
C ASN A 700 56.83 12.21 39.36
N GLN A 701 56.10 11.08 39.27
CA GLN A 701 56.15 10.05 40.29
C GLN A 701 57.40 9.16 40.15
N GLY A 702 57.97 8.74 41.28
CA GLY A 702 59.12 7.84 41.32
C GLY A 702 60.46 8.55 41.50
N VAL A 703 61.55 7.81 41.27
CA VAL A 703 62.92 8.35 41.28
C VAL A 703 63.13 9.22 40.03
N SER A 704 63.93 10.28 40.14
CA SER A 704 64.20 11.20 39.03
C SER A 704 64.70 10.48 37.77
N ALA A 705 64.21 10.89 36.60
CA ALA A 705 64.67 10.41 35.30
C ALA A 705 66.18 10.61 35.05
N VAL A 706 66.84 11.47 35.83
CA VAL A 706 68.30 11.67 35.82
C VAL A 706 69.05 10.34 35.97
N ARG A 707 68.52 9.39 36.76
CA ARG A 707 69.15 8.07 36.92
C ARG A 707 69.33 7.34 35.59
N ASP A 708 68.34 7.43 34.72
CA ASP A 708 68.34 6.72 33.43
C ASP A 708 69.14 7.51 32.37
N GLN A 709 69.50 8.77 32.65
CA GLN A 709 70.20 9.70 31.76
C GLN A 709 71.70 9.89 32.10
N ILE A 710 72.25 9.14 33.07
CA ILE A 710 73.67 9.27 33.44
C ILE A 710 74.57 8.72 32.33
N VAL A 711 75.58 9.50 31.94
CA VAL A 711 76.67 9.08 31.06
C VAL A 711 77.88 8.70 31.91
N VAL A 712 78.38 7.47 31.75
CA VAL A 712 79.56 6.96 32.47
C VAL A 712 80.79 7.05 31.55
N PHE A 713 81.81 7.79 31.98
CA PHE A 713 83.06 7.94 31.24
C PHE A 713 84.04 6.82 31.61
N LYS A 714 84.40 5.99 30.63
CA LYS A 714 85.36 4.88 30.77
C LYS A 714 86.51 5.04 29.79
N LEU A 715 87.73 4.93 30.28
CA LEU A 715 88.95 4.94 29.48
C LEU A 715 89.18 3.57 28.84
N ASN A 716 89.11 3.51 27.52
CA ASN A 716 89.48 2.33 26.73
C ASN A 716 90.91 2.53 26.19
N PRO A 717 91.81 1.55 26.31
CA PRO A 717 93.22 1.71 25.93
C PRO A 717 93.47 1.86 24.42
N LYS A 718 92.43 1.82 23.58
CA LYS A 718 92.53 1.86 22.11
C LYS A 718 92.18 3.21 21.48
N ASP A 719 91.47 4.09 22.19
CA ASP A 719 90.89 5.32 21.62
C ASP A 719 91.53 6.59 22.24
N HIS A 720 92.52 7.17 21.56
CA HIS A 720 93.23 8.37 22.03
C HIS A 720 92.36 9.64 22.09
N SER A 721 91.31 9.75 21.27
CA SER A 721 90.38 10.91 21.30
C SER A 721 89.50 10.95 22.55
N SER A 722 89.33 9.82 23.23
CA SER A 722 88.56 9.74 24.48
C SER A 722 89.33 10.29 25.68
N LEU A 723 90.67 10.39 25.60
CA LEU A 723 91.51 10.79 26.73
C LEU A 723 91.22 12.23 27.19
N GLU A 724 91.12 13.17 26.26
CA GLU A 724 90.82 14.57 26.60
C GLU A 724 89.42 14.72 27.21
N THR A 725 88.43 13.95 26.71
CA THR A 725 87.07 13.99 27.25
C THR A 725 86.97 13.37 28.64
N VAL A 726 87.69 12.27 28.90
CA VAL A 726 87.80 11.64 30.23
C VAL A 726 88.54 12.54 31.21
N LEU A 727 89.62 13.18 30.78
CA LEU A 727 90.37 14.16 31.57
C LEU A 727 89.47 15.33 31.97
N ARG A 728 88.76 15.91 31.01
CA ARG A 728 87.81 17.00 31.28
C ARG A 728 86.64 16.56 32.17
N ALA A 729 86.11 15.36 31.96
CA ALA A 729 85.07 14.78 32.82
C ALA A 729 85.58 14.60 34.26
N SER A 730 86.84 14.18 34.44
CA SER A 730 87.47 14.03 35.75
C SER A 730 87.59 15.37 36.47
N TYR A 731 87.92 16.46 35.76
CA TYR A 731 87.89 17.81 36.34
C TYR A 731 86.50 18.22 36.80
N ARG A 732 85.48 18.01 35.96
CA ARG A 732 84.09 18.33 36.32
C ARG A 732 83.59 17.53 37.51
N GLN A 733 83.99 16.27 37.64
CA GLN A 733 83.58 15.43 38.75
C GLN A 733 84.24 15.86 40.06
N ILE A 734 85.55 16.09 40.05
CA ILE A 734 86.32 16.41 41.27
C ILE A 734 86.12 17.85 41.69
N PHE A 735 86.10 18.80 40.75
CA PHE A 735 85.99 20.22 41.03
C PHE A 735 84.57 20.80 40.86
N GLU A 736 83.58 19.96 40.52
CA GLU A 736 82.19 20.32 40.21
C GLU A 736 81.99 21.24 38.98
N ARG A 737 83.07 21.70 38.36
CA ARG A 737 83.13 22.62 37.22
C ARG A 737 84.45 22.46 36.46
N ASP A 738 84.52 23.01 35.25
CA ASP A 738 85.78 23.08 34.48
C ASP A 738 86.82 23.99 35.20
N LEU A 739 88.12 23.83 34.92
CA LEU A 739 89.24 24.49 35.63
C LEU A 739 89.45 25.98 35.30
N ASN A 740 89.00 26.43 34.14
CA ASN A 740 89.26 27.78 33.61
C ASN A 740 88.93 28.96 34.57
N PRO A 741 87.86 28.92 35.38
CA PRO A 741 87.47 30.08 36.20
C PRO A 741 88.27 30.27 37.50
N PHE A 742 89.05 29.29 37.97
CA PHE A 742 89.75 29.40 39.28
C PHE A 742 91.21 28.94 39.27
N SER A 743 91.71 28.41 38.15
CA SER A 743 93.13 28.04 38.00
C SER A 743 93.90 29.10 37.20
N LEU A 744 95.18 29.28 37.52
CA LEU A 744 96.10 30.15 36.77
C LEU A 744 96.73 29.45 35.56
N GLY A 745 96.24 28.26 35.18
CA GLY A 745 96.64 27.49 34.00
C GLY A 745 97.84 26.57 34.19
N TYR A 746 98.78 26.86 35.11
CA TYR A 746 100.04 26.08 35.22
C TYR A 746 100.05 24.97 36.28
N GLU A 747 99.08 24.93 37.19
CA GLU A 747 99.13 24.08 38.40
C GLU A 747 98.99 22.58 38.13
N LEU A 748 98.35 22.18 37.02
CA LEU A 748 98.04 20.79 36.69
C LEU A 748 98.61 20.32 35.34
N ILE A 749 99.42 21.15 34.66
CA ILE A 749 99.98 20.86 33.33
C ILE A 749 100.80 19.56 33.34
N ASP A 750 101.56 19.31 34.40
CA ASP A 750 102.38 18.10 34.49
C ASP A 750 101.52 16.82 34.61
N LEU A 751 100.37 16.91 35.28
CA LEU A 751 99.41 15.81 35.37
C LEU A 751 98.65 15.61 34.06
N GLU A 752 98.30 16.71 33.38
CA GLU A 752 97.69 16.69 32.05
C GLU A 752 98.59 15.98 31.05
N ARG A 753 99.87 16.38 30.98
CA ARG A 753 100.86 15.74 30.10
C ARG A 753 101.04 14.27 30.43
N ALA A 754 101.19 13.91 31.72
CA ALA A 754 101.37 12.52 32.13
C ALA A 754 100.16 11.63 31.80
N PHE A 755 98.94 12.16 31.90
CA PHE A 755 97.74 11.41 31.55
C PHE A 755 97.54 11.29 30.04
N LEU A 756 97.78 12.36 29.28
CA LEU A 756 97.73 12.31 27.81
C LEU A 756 98.81 11.39 27.22
N ALA A 757 99.97 11.29 27.87
CA ALA A 757 101.01 10.32 27.57
C ALA A 757 100.65 8.87 27.97
N SER A 758 99.48 8.65 28.58
CA SER A 758 98.99 7.35 29.08
C SER A 758 99.87 6.71 30.17
N GLU A 759 100.64 7.51 30.90
CA GLU A 759 101.49 7.03 32.02
C GLU A 759 100.69 6.83 33.32
N LEU A 760 99.49 7.45 33.42
CA LEU A 760 98.63 7.40 34.61
C LEU A 760 97.28 6.74 34.30
N THR A 761 96.82 5.90 35.23
CA THR A 761 95.42 5.40 35.20
C THR A 761 94.44 6.50 35.64
N VAL A 762 93.15 6.33 35.33
CA VAL A 762 92.11 7.30 35.77
C VAL A 762 92.07 7.36 37.29
N GLN A 763 92.23 6.24 37.98
CA GLN A 763 92.32 6.18 39.44
C GLN A 763 93.50 7.01 39.97
N GLN A 764 94.69 6.86 39.40
CA GLN A 764 95.88 7.62 39.81
C GLN A 764 95.75 9.11 39.48
N LEU A 765 95.12 9.44 38.35
CA LEU A 765 94.79 10.82 38.00
C LEU A 765 93.86 11.43 39.06
N ILE A 766 92.79 10.72 39.44
CA ILE A 766 91.84 11.19 40.45
C ILE A 766 92.50 11.37 41.82
N GLU A 767 93.36 10.44 42.24
CA GLU A 767 94.12 10.55 43.48
C GLU A 767 95.03 11.79 43.47
N LYS A 768 95.80 11.97 42.39
CA LYS A 768 96.70 13.12 42.24
C LYS A 768 95.93 14.44 42.19
N LEU A 769 94.80 14.50 41.50
CA LEU A 769 93.92 15.68 41.46
C LEU A 769 93.35 16.02 42.84
N GLY A 770 92.89 15.03 43.60
CA GLY A 770 92.42 15.23 44.98
C GLY A 770 93.52 15.66 45.95
N SER A 771 94.79 15.29 45.68
CA SER A 771 95.96 15.67 46.48
C SER A 771 96.57 17.03 46.11
N SER A 772 96.06 17.68 45.06
CA SER A 772 96.59 18.94 44.53
C SER A 772 96.38 20.12 45.49
N SER A 773 97.25 21.13 45.39
CA SER A 773 97.07 22.41 46.09
C SER A 773 95.73 23.06 45.72
N LEU A 774 95.28 22.89 44.48
CA LEU A 774 94.01 23.42 44.03
C LEU A 774 92.84 22.83 44.82
N TYR A 775 92.79 21.50 44.95
CA TYR A 775 91.70 20.85 45.69
C TYR A 775 91.72 21.29 47.16
N THR A 776 92.90 21.49 47.75
CA THR A 776 93.00 22.01 49.13
C THR A 776 92.40 23.41 49.26
N LYS A 777 92.60 24.28 48.26
CA LYS A 777 92.08 25.65 48.26
C LYS A 777 90.56 25.70 48.13
N GLU A 778 89.96 24.84 47.30
CA GLU A 778 88.52 24.87 47.02
C GLU A 778 87.67 24.11 48.05
N PHE A 779 88.09 22.90 48.44
CA PHE A 779 87.22 21.99 49.22
C PHE A 779 87.73 21.62 50.60
N TYR A 780 88.94 22.04 50.98
CA TYR A 780 89.51 21.76 52.32
C TYR A 780 89.63 23.01 53.19
N GLN A 781 90.27 24.07 52.70
CA GLN A 781 90.46 25.32 53.46
C GLN A 781 89.17 26.03 53.91
N PRO A 782 88.12 26.15 53.07
CA PRO A 782 86.93 26.91 53.45
C PRO A 782 85.92 26.12 54.31
N TYR A 783 86.10 24.80 54.48
CA TYR A 783 85.08 23.92 55.05
C TYR A 783 85.59 23.14 56.27
N PRO A 784 84.72 22.86 57.27
CA PRO A 784 85.07 22.00 58.40
C PRO A 784 85.24 20.54 57.97
N ASN A 785 86.02 19.76 58.71
CA ASN A 785 86.31 18.35 58.39
C ASN A 785 85.07 17.50 58.08
N THR A 786 83.95 17.72 58.78
CA THR A 786 82.69 17.00 58.52
C THR A 786 82.12 17.27 57.12
N GLN A 787 82.17 18.51 56.67
CA GLN A 787 81.77 18.89 55.31
C GLN A 787 82.79 18.42 54.26
N VAL A 788 84.09 18.42 54.61
CA VAL A 788 85.14 17.84 53.75
C VAL A 788 84.89 16.34 53.54
N ILE A 789 84.48 15.60 54.57
CA ILE A 789 84.14 14.17 54.45
C ILE A 789 82.97 13.98 53.49
N GLU A 790 81.91 14.75 53.68
CA GLU A 790 80.73 14.72 52.83
C GLU A 790 81.08 15.03 51.36
N LEU A 791 81.80 16.11 51.09
CA LEU A 791 82.28 16.48 49.77
C LEU A 791 83.23 15.42 49.19
N GLY A 792 84.15 14.88 49.99
CA GLY A 792 85.04 13.80 49.57
C GLY A 792 84.25 12.56 49.13
N THR A 793 83.28 12.11 49.92
CA THR A 793 82.42 10.98 49.51
C THR A 793 81.60 11.31 48.26
N LYS A 794 81.18 12.56 48.07
CA LYS A 794 80.46 13.03 46.87
C LYS A 794 81.35 12.97 45.63
N HIS A 795 82.56 13.53 45.67
CA HIS A 795 83.45 13.61 44.51
C HIS A 795 84.02 12.24 44.13
N PHE A 796 84.51 11.48 45.11
CA PHE A 796 85.27 10.25 44.87
C PHE A 796 84.40 8.99 44.86
N LEU A 797 83.32 8.94 45.66
CA LEU A 797 82.44 7.75 45.74
C LEU A 797 81.07 7.96 45.09
N GLY A 798 80.73 9.19 44.70
CA GLY A 798 79.44 9.53 44.08
C GLY A 798 78.25 9.39 45.02
N ARG A 799 78.48 9.41 46.35
CA ARG A 799 77.46 9.22 47.39
C ARG A 799 77.72 10.06 48.65
N ALA A 800 76.76 10.08 49.58
CA ALA A 800 76.92 10.65 50.91
C ALA A 800 77.56 9.63 51.86
N PRO A 801 78.04 10.06 53.05
CA PRO A 801 78.47 9.15 54.11
C PRO A 801 77.34 8.20 54.54
N ASN A 802 77.65 6.92 54.73
CA ASN A 802 76.70 5.85 55.00
C ASN A 802 76.16 5.89 56.44
N ASN A 803 77.06 6.03 57.42
CA ASN A 803 76.75 5.95 58.84
C ASN A 803 77.72 6.77 59.70
N GLN A 804 77.43 6.86 61.00
CA GLN A 804 78.25 7.62 61.94
C GLN A 804 79.67 7.04 62.10
N ALA A 805 79.83 5.73 61.96
CA ALA A 805 81.13 5.06 62.02
C ALA A 805 82.06 5.52 60.87
N GLU A 806 81.52 5.66 59.65
CA GLU A 806 82.28 6.18 58.49
C GLU A 806 82.72 7.64 58.72
N ILE A 807 81.84 8.48 59.27
CA ILE A 807 82.18 9.87 59.62
C ILE A 807 83.28 9.91 60.69
N ARG A 808 83.16 9.11 61.76
CA ARG A 808 84.18 9.02 62.83
C ARG A 808 85.53 8.55 62.27
N TYR A 809 85.51 7.52 61.42
CA TYR A 809 86.70 6.95 60.80
C TYR A 809 87.45 7.99 59.95
N TYR A 810 86.74 8.67 59.05
CA TYR A 810 87.38 9.68 58.21
C TYR A 810 87.77 10.95 58.97
N ASN A 811 87.02 11.33 60.00
CA ASN A 811 87.40 12.46 60.85
C ASN A 811 88.72 12.19 61.58
N GLN A 812 88.93 10.96 62.05
CA GLN A 812 90.20 10.56 62.65
C GLN A 812 91.37 10.60 61.66
N ILE A 813 91.15 10.18 60.41
CA ILE A 813 92.18 10.25 59.35
C ILE A 813 92.51 11.71 59.04
N LEU A 814 91.51 12.56 58.85
CA LEU A 814 91.71 13.98 58.57
C LEU A 814 92.43 14.70 59.72
N ALA A 815 92.12 14.35 60.98
CA ALA A 815 92.75 14.94 62.15
C ALA A 815 94.22 14.50 62.35
N SER A 816 94.57 13.25 61.99
CA SER A 816 95.90 12.68 62.25
C SER A 816 96.88 12.80 61.09
N GLN A 817 96.43 12.63 59.85
CA GLN A 817 97.29 12.48 58.67
C GLN A 817 96.99 13.52 57.57
N GLY A 818 95.93 14.32 57.72
CA GLY A 818 95.53 15.36 56.78
C GLY A 818 94.85 14.85 55.50
N LEU A 819 94.68 15.77 54.54
CA LEU A 819 93.86 15.53 53.34
C LEU A 819 94.41 14.43 52.42
N LYS A 820 95.72 14.38 52.18
CA LYS A 820 96.32 13.42 51.23
C LYS A 820 96.02 11.97 51.63
N ALA A 821 96.15 11.66 52.93
CA ALA A 821 95.81 10.36 53.46
C ALA A 821 94.31 10.05 53.33
N PHE A 822 93.44 11.03 53.61
CA PHE A 822 91.99 10.88 53.42
C PHE A 822 91.62 10.53 51.97
N ILE A 823 92.16 11.24 50.97
CA ILE A 823 91.89 10.97 49.55
C ILE A 823 92.40 9.58 49.15
N SER A 824 93.63 9.24 49.56
CA SER A 824 94.17 7.90 49.29
C SER A 824 93.31 6.79 49.93
N SER A 825 92.70 7.05 51.10
CA SER A 825 91.80 6.09 51.76
C SER A 825 90.48 5.89 50.99
N LEU A 826 89.96 6.93 50.34
CA LEU A 826 88.74 6.86 49.52
C LEU A 826 89.00 6.12 48.20
N VAL A 827 90.07 6.50 47.49
CA VAL A 827 90.41 5.96 46.16
C VAL A 827 90.90 4.51 46.22
N ASN A 828 91.60 4.14 47.30
CA ASN A 828 92.05 2.75 47.53
C ASN A 828 91.04 1.91 48.32
N SER A 829 89.83 2.42 48.58
CA SER A 829 88.79 1.65 49.24
C SER A 829 88.30 0.49 48.35
N LYS A 830 87.88 -0.61 48.99
CA LYS A 830 87.26 -1.75 48.28
C LYS A 830 86.01 -1.32 47.51
N GLU A 831 85.28 -0.32 48.00
CA GLU A 831 84.10 0.21 47.31
C GLU A 831 84.47 0.91 46.01
N TYR A 832 85.48 1.79 46.03
CA TYR A 832 85.92 2.49 44.83
C TYR A 832 86.39 1.50 43.75
N GLN A 833 87.16 0.49 44.16
CA GLN A 833 87.64 -0.56 43.26
C GLN A 833 86.50 -1.40 42.66
N ALA A 834 85.46 -1.73 43.43
CA ALA A 834 84.33 -2.53 42.96
C ALA A 834 83.44 -1.81 41.94
N ILE A 835 83.36 -0.48 42.01
CA ILE A 835 82.39 0.31 41.23
C ILE A 835 83.06 1.01 40.05
N PHE A 836 84.19 1.67 40.30
CA PHE A 836 84.89 2.46 39.27
C PHE A 836 86.11 1.71 38.71
N GLY A 837 86.80 0.93 39.56
CA GLY A 837 88.04 0.28 39.16
C GLY A 837 89.10 1.31 38.74
N MET A 838 89.99 0.92 37.81
CA MET A 838 91.11 1.78 37.40
C MET A 838 90.77 2.79 36.30
N ASN A 839 89.67 2.58 35.57
CA ASN A 839 89.42 3.20 34.26
C ASN A 839 88.12 4.02 34.17
N ILE A 840 87.30 4.08 35.22
CA ILE A 840 86.01 4.79 35.20
C ILE A 840 86.10 6.06 36.04
N VAL A 841 85.59 7.16 35.52
CA VAL A 841 85.44 8.41 36.28
C VAL A 841 84.25 8.27 37.23
N PRO A 842 84.39 8.66 38.52
CA PRO A 842 83.28 8.68 39.45
C PRO A 842 82.08 9.45 38.90
N TYR A 843 80.88 8.96 39.18
CA TYR A 843 79.64 9.57 38.73
C TYR A 843 78.60 9.53 39.86
N ARG A 844 77.56 10.37 39.75
CA ARG A 844 76.45 10.42 40.72
C ARG A 844 75.76 9.06 40.81
N ARG A 845 75.68 8.49 42.00
CA ARG A 845 74.97 7.23 42.26
C ARG A 845 73.65 7.49 42.96
N PHE A 846 72.71 6.56 42.79
CA PHE A 846 71.42 6.54 43.48
C PHE A 846 71.35 5.31 44.41
N PRO A 847 71.97 5.35 45.60
CA PRO A 847 72.03 4.21 46.51
C PRO A 847 70.66 3.91 47.11
N THR A 848 70.27 2.63 47.22
CA THR A 848 68.94 2.23 47.74
C THR A 848 68.99 1.56 49.11
N LEU A 849 70.04 0.79 49.41
CA LEU A 849 70.08 -0.09 50.59
C LEU A 849 70.32 0.66 51.93
N PRO A 850 71.26 1.61 52.05
CA PRO A 850 71.49 2.27 53.33
C PRO A 850 70.39 3.30 53.64
N ALA A 851 69.85 3.26 54.86
CA ALA A 851 68.57 3.87 55.24
C ALA A 851 68.40 5.36 54.89
N ALA A 852 69.44 6.17 55.02
CA ALA A 852 69.38 7.62 54.73
C ALA A 852 70.20 8.03 53.49
N ASN A 853 70.81 7.08 52.79
CA ASN A 853 71.78 7.44 51.75
C ASN A 853 71.12 7.98 50.49
N PHE A 854 69.95 7.45 50.07
CA PHE A 854 69.19 8.01 48.94
C PHE A 854 68.80 9.49 49.14
N PRO A 855 68.09 9.88 50.22
CA PRO A 855 67.70 11.28 50.40
C PRO A 855 68.89 12.21 50.65
N ASN A 856 69.95 11.72 51.32
CA ASN A 856 71.15 12.53 51.57
C ASN A 856 71.94 12.78 50.28
N THR A 857 72.10 11.76 49.42
CA THR A 857 72.73 11.92 48.10
C THR A 857 71.94 12.82 47.19
N GLU A 858 70.61 12.72 47.21
CA GLU A 858 69.74 13.60 46.44
C GLU A 858 69.95 15.06 46.85
N ARG A 859 69.94 15.36 48.16
CA ARG A 859 70.20 16.72 48.68
C ARG A 859 71.59 17.22 48.30
N LEU A 860 72.61 16.36 48.37
CA LEU A 860 73.98 16.72 48.04
C LEU A 860 74.20 17.10 46.58
N HIS A 861 73.57 16.36 45.66
CA HIS A 861 73.72 16.61 44.23
C HIS A 861 72.74 17.68 43.71
N GLN A 862 71.63 17.94 44.40
CA GLN A 862 70.78 19.10 44.13
C GLN A 862 71.41 20.42 44.61
N LYS A 863 72.26 20.36 45.65
CA LYS A 863 72.99 21.52 46.16
C LYS A 863 74.09 21.94 45.18
N LEU A 864 74.00 23.17 44.69
CA LEU A 864 75.01 23.78 43.82
C LEU A 864 76.25 24.23 44.61
N VAL A 865 77.38 24.36 43.92
CA VAL A 865 78.65 24.80 44.51
C VAL A 865 78.47 26.16 45.19
N LYS A 866 78.86 26.28 46.46
CA LYS A 866 78.73 27.52 47.26
C LYS A 866 77.29 28.08 47.40
N GLN A 867 76.25 27.24 47.23
CA GLN A 867 74.85 27.67 47.41
C GLN A 867 74.53 28.10 48.85
N ASN A 868 75.05 27.37 49.84
CA ASN A 868 74.97 27.69 51.27
C ASN A 868 76.03 26.91 52.07
N ASP A 869 76.39 27.41 53.26
CA ASP A 869 77.43 26.82 54.13
C ASP A 869 76.88 25.75 55.09
N SER A 870 75.61 25.33 54.95
CA SER A 870 75.02 24.29 55.79
C SER A 870 75.53 22.89 55.40
N ILE A 871 75.84 22.09 56.41
CA ILE A 871 76.27 20.70 56.25
C ILE A 871 75.02 19.83 56.04
N VAL A 872 75.00 18.98 55.00
CA VAL A 872 73.82 18.14 54.71
C VAL A 872 73.80 16.93 55.65
N VAL A 873 74.97 16.36 55.96
CA VAL A 873 75.12 15.29 56.96
C VAL A 873 76.13 15.71 58.04
N PRO A 874 75.70 16.45 59.09
CA PRO A 874 76.59 16.85 60.19
C PRO A 874 76.97 15.66 61.09
N SER A 875 76.00 14.83 61.42
CA SER A 875 76.13 13.54 62.11
C SER A 875 74.80 12.80 62.02
N PHE A 876 74.80 11.50 62.32
CA PHE A 876 73.56 10.76 62.51
C PHE A 876 73.07 10.93 63.95
N LYS A 877 71.74 10.95 64.14
CA LYS A 877 71.14 11.01 65.47
C LYS A 877 71.67 9.84 66.33
N PRO A 878 71.92 10.05 67.63
CA PRO A 878 72.40 8.98 68.51
C PRO A 878 71.38 7.84 68.53
N ALA A 879 71.84 6.62 68.29
CA ALA A 879 71.09 5.40 68.53
C ALA A 879 71.30 4.97 69.99
N GLU A 880 70.34 4.23 70.57
CA GLU A 880 70.50 3.66 71.91
C GLU A 880 71.65 2.63 71.90
N GLY A 881 72.77 2.94 72.59
CA GLY A 881 73.97 2.08 72.68
C GLY A 881 75.29 2.80 72.33
N ASN A 882 76.42 2.08 72.42
CA ASN A 882 77.78 2.60 72.20
C ASN A 882 78.31 2.39 70.75
N GLN A 883 77.43 2.43 69.74
CA GLN A 883 77.84 2.24 68.34
C GLN A 883 78.32 3.53 67.65
#